data_AF-A0A2U2X5R2-F1
#
_entry.id   AF-A0A2U2X5R2-F1
#
_cell.length_a   1.000
_cell.length_b   1.000
_cell.length_c   1.000
_cell.angle_alpha   90.00
_cell.angle_beta   90.00
_cell.angle_gamma   90.00
#
_symmetry.space_group_name_H-M   'P 1'
#
loop_
_entity.id
_entity.type
_entity.pdbx_description
1 polymer ?
#
loop_
_entity_poly.entity_id
_entity_poly.type
_entity_poly.pdbx_seq_one_letter_code
_entity_poly.pdbx_strand_id
1 'polypeptide(L)'
;MVKTIYPLLIFLSFTLQVFSQEASISTKFSQDGNLYQTEERSSEKIAEFKENQKCIVKSYLGNYTYKVKYKDVVGFVRDQYLFVNEQMMDLYFDHEEKQREKAIEARKQRQDKVEAIARKAREEKELIEQRKRDSIAKIEAEKQRKLLEIRRNDSIAKARIEQERLRIEQRKKDSIARVIKEQNRLIAEKRRNDSIALVKEEERKLLVIKRRNDSIAKVNADKERRRIAQIKKDSIAQAIKEQNRLIAEKRRNDSIALVREERRRQLALQKRNDSIAKVKANQELLRIAQQKKDSIARVKIEQDRLLAEQRKKDSIAQALKEQKRLQAEKRKTDSINQVNKELKLLKQRNDSIAKAKVQQKKEAEKRKKDSIAKVNVEQAKALELLKKRNDSLKSVKSKLKKEAERKKKDSLAKVKKEKADALKLLRKQNDAAAKAKKEAEKNEKITIKRSSEALLIKEEKRKYDSLIKAQQQERKELQALKRKSDSIAQVIALERQELIALRKRDSIAKLNNQRLQTDNSQQEDISRKAHEKAAKEAAFLERMKFRDSCHYQINEYDKFYNITTIRTEAYTLSNNLTVELYRQNRKTNVFFNYSGDLGCASYLPNQRSSVKVTLENNQTIPFYHSWDIECGEFLFKARLTSAQISILKNSPIKSIVLKGTEDSKQINFIEYKEFFIDKLKCIE
;
A
#
# COMPACT_ATOMS: atom_id res chain seq x y z
N MET A 1 12.25 -5.37 -80.25
CA MET A 1 13.42 -4.52 -79.98
C MET A 1 13.66 -4.55 -78.48
N VAL A 2 14.78 -4.96 -77.88
CA VAL A 2 16.10 -5.42 -78.34
C VAL A 2 16.69 -6.23 -77.16
N LYS A 3 17.15 -7.44 -77.47
CA LYS A 3 18.28 -8.22 -76.90
C LYS A 3 18.30 -8.61 -75.41
N THR A 4 17.96 -9.88 -75.22
CA THR A 4 18.73 -10.89 -74.47
C THR A 4 20.22 -10.57 -74.27
N ILE A 5 20.70 -10.60 -73.03
CA ILE A 5 22.12 -10.76 -72.70
C ILE A 5 22.26 -11.85 -71.65
N TYR A 6 23.03 -12.87 -72.02
CA TYR A 6 23.37 -14.09 -71.29
C TYR A 6 24.13 -13.82 -69.98
N PRO A 7 24.01 -14.71 -68.96
CA PRO A 7 25.02 -14.80 -67.91
C PRO A 7 26.25 -15.53 -68.46
N LEU A 8 27.34 -14.79 -68.66
CA LEU A 8 28.65 -15.33 -68.99
C LEU A 8 29.24 -16.02 -67.74
N LEU A 9 28.94 -17.31 -67.59
CA LEU A 9 29.60 -18.23 -66.67
C LEU A 9 31.04 -18.46 -67.16
N ILE A 10 31.96 -17.58 -66.76
CA ILE A 10 33.39 -17.83 -66.88
C ILE A 10 33.77 -18.80 -65.75
N PHE A 11 33.72 -20.10 -66.06
CA PHE A 11 34.49 -21.11 -65.35
C PHE A 11 35.97 -20.86 -65.66
N LEU A 12 36.61 -19.98 -64.91
CA LEU A 12 38.06 -19.84 -64.94
C LEU A 12 38.63 -20.99 -64.10
N SER A 13 38.76 -22.14 -64.75
CA SER A 13 39.54 -23.27 -64.26
C SER A 13 41.01 -22.85 -64.21
N PHE A 14 41.39 -22.16 -63.14
CA PHE A 14 42.78 -22.08 -62.70
C PHE A 14 43.16 -23.50 -62.23
N THR A 15 43.50 -24.37 -63.18
CA THR A 15 44.44 -25.45 -62.88
C THR A 15 45.75 -24.76 -62.56
N LEU A 16 45.99 -24.50 -61.27
CA LEU A 16 47.32 -24.29 -60.74
C LEU A 16 48.09 -25.57 -61.05
N GLN A 17 48.71 -25.63 -62.22
CA GLN A 17 49.89 -26.45 -62.42
C GLN A 17 50.94 -25.85 -61.48
N VAL A 18 50.95 -26.35 -60.25
CA VAL A 18 52.08 -26.18 -59.34
C VAL A 18 53.23 -26.89 -60.05
N PHE A 19 53.98 -26.15 -60.86
CA PHE A 19 55.33 -26.55 -61.25
C PHE A 19 56.18 -26.51 -59.98
N SER A 20 56.05 -27.53 -59.16
CA SER A 20 57.12 -27.91 -58.25
C SER A 20 58.22 -28.41 -59.17
N GLN A 21 59.20 -27.55 -59.49
CA GLN A 21 60.45 -28.05 -60.02
C GLN A 21 60.97 -29.02 -58.96
N GLU A 22 60.89 -30.33 -59.22
CA GLU A 22 61.57 -31.29 -58.36
C GLU A 22 63.05 -30.91 -58.43
N ALA A 23 63.60 -30.50 -57.29
CA ALA A 23 65.02 -30.22 -57.20
C ALA A 23 65.78 -31.46 -57.69
N SER A 24 66.93 -31.27 -58.32
CA SER A 24 67.76 -32.37 -58.80
C SER A 24 69.18 -32.15 -58.32
N ILE A 25 69.34 -32.23 -56.99
CA ILE A 25 70.61 -31.92 -56.34
C ILE A 25 71.40 -33.21 -56.18
N SER A 26 72.57 -33.28 -56.81
CA SER A 26 73.46 -34.44 -56.69
C SER A 26 74.20 -34.41 -55.36
N THR A 27 74.13 -35.50 -54.58
CA THR A 27 74.93 -35.71 -53.37
C THR A 27 75.38 -37.16 -53.24
N LYS A 28 75.94 -37.54 -52.10
CA LYS A 28 76.35 -38.89 -51.73
C LYS A 28 75.81 -39.28 -50.36
N PHE A 29 75.73 -40.57 -50.11
CA PHE A 29 75.44 -41.07 -48.77
C PHE A 29 76.66 -40.95 -47.85
N SER A 30 76.44 -40.51 -46.61
CA SER A 30 77.49 -40.31 -45.59
C SER A 30 77.82 -41.56 -44.77
N GLN A 31 76.95 -42.58 -44.83
CA GLN A 31 77.12 -43.87 -44.18
C GLN A 31 76.20 -44.92 -44.84
N ASP A 32 76.39 -46.19 -44.52
CA ASP A 32 75.52 -47.28 -44.97
C ASP A 32 74.09 -47.12 -44.41
N GLY A 33 73.08 -47.48 -45.20
CA GLY A 33 71.70 -47.28 -44.79
C GLY A 33 70.66 -47.80 -45.78
N ASN A 34 69.40 -47.51 -45.47
CA ASN A 34 68.24 -47.98 -46.22
C ASN A 34 67.41 -46.81 -46.73
N LEU A 35 66.87 -46.97 -47.93
CA LEU A 35 65.85 -46.12 -48.52
C LEU A 35 64.46 -46.69 -48.20
N TYR A 36 63.54 -45.83 -47.80
CA TYR A 36 62.19 -46.21 -47.38
C TYR A 36 61.13 -45.80 -48.41
N GLN A 37 60.02 -46.54 -48.48
CA GLN A 37 58.92 -46.26 -49.40
C GLN A 37 58.13 -44.98 -49.06
N THR A 38 58.06 -44.61 -47.78
CA THR A 38 57.32 -43.45 -47.25
C THR A 38 58.12 -42.77 -46.13
N GLU A 39 57.68 -41.60 -45.69
CA GLU A 39 58.29 -40.83 -44.59
C GLU A 39 58.00 -41.42 -43.19
N GLU A 40 57.12 -42.42 -43.12
CA GLU A 40 56.66 -42.97 -41.84
C GLU A 40 57.69 -43.88 -41.19
N ARG A 41 57.69 -43.94 -39.85
CA ARG A 41 58.63 -44.76 -39.07
C ARG A 41 58.47 -46.27 -39.31
N SER A 42 57.31 -46.71 -39.76
CA SER A 42 56.97 -48.10 -40.09
C SER A 42 57.12 -48.42 -41.57
N SER A 43 57.72 -47.52 -42.36
CA SER A 43 57.84 -47.72 -43.80
C SER A 43 58.68 -48.94 -44.16
N GLU A 44 58.27 -49.63 -45.23
CA GLU A 44 59.05 -50.72 -45.81
C GLU A 44 60.36 -50.21 -46.42
N LYS A 45 61.41 -51.04 -46.33
CA LYS A 45 62.72 -50.81 -46.94
C LYS A 45 62.67 -51.22 -48.40
N ILE A 46 63.05 -50.32 -49.30
CA ILE A 46 62.94 -50.53 -50.75
C ILE A 46 64.29 -50.61 -51.46
N ALA A 47 65.37 -50.11 -50.84
CA ALA A 47 66.73 -50.31 -51.31
C ALA A 47 67.74 -50.10 -50.18
N GLU A 48 68.89 -50.74 -50.29
CA GLU A 48 70.05 -50.53 -49.43
C GLU A 48 71.12 -49.76 -50.21
N PHE A 49 71.77 -48.81 -49.55
CA PHE A 49 72.87 -48.02 -50.09
C PHE A 49 74.09 -48.09 -49.18
N LYS A 50 75.26 -47.91 -49.78
CA LYS A 50 76.54 -47.86 -49.08
C LYS A 50 77.08 -46.43 -49.02
N GLU A 51 77.95 -46.19 -48.06
CA GLU A 51 78.71 -44.96 -47.90
C GLU A 51 79.35 -44.52 -49.24
N ASN A 52 79.37 -43.22 -49.49
CA ASN A 52 79.95 -42.55 -50.67
C ASN A 52 79.27 -42.85 -52.01
N GLN A 53 78.20 -43.65 -52.06
CA GLN A 53 77.41 -43.84 -53.26
C GLN A 53 76.59 -42.59 -53.60
N LYS A 54 76.54 -42.24 -54.89
CA LYS A 54 75.85 -41.05 -55.38
C LYS A 54 74.33 -41.23 -55.38
N CYS A 55 73.61 -40.17 -55.05
CA CYS A 55 72.16 -40.10 -55.11
C CYS A 55 71.69 -38.68 -55.48
N ILE A 56 70.43 -38.54 -55.88
CA ILE A 56 69.85 -37.26 -56.31
C ILE A 56 68.72 -36.89 -55.35
N VAL A 57 68.87 -35.78 -54.64
CA VAL A 57 67.84 -35.22 -53.77
C VAL A 57 66.78 -34.53 -54.60
N LYS A 58 65.52 -34.91 -54.35
CA LYS A 58 64.32 -34.45 -55.06
C LYS A 58 63.54 -33.38 -54.32
N SER A 59 63.41 -33.53 -53.00
CA SER A 59 62.71 -32.57 -52.15
C SER A 59 63.06 -32.77 -50.68
N TYR A 60 62.91 -31.72 -49.89
CA TYR A 60 62.91 -31.79 -48.42
C TYR A 60 61.47 -31.77 -47.91
N LEU A 61 61.20 -32.58 -46.88
CA LEU A 61 59.83 -32.88 -46.42
C LEU A 61 59.61 -32.51 -44.95
N GLY A 62 60.62 -31.90 -44.31
CA GLY A 62 60.61 -31.66 -42.87
C GLY A 62 61.16 -32.84 -42.07
N ASN A 63 61.29 -32.67 -40.74
CA ASN A 63 61.82 -33.68 -39.83
C ASN A 63 63.13 -34.33 -40.30
N TYR A 64 64.02 -33.53 -40.91
CA TYR A 64 65.31 -34.00 -41.42
C TYR A 64 65.19 -35.10 -42.47
N THR A 65 64.06 -35.18 -43.19
CA THR A 65 63.78 -36.24 -44.17
C THR A 65 63.76 -35.68 -45.60
N TYR A 66 64.46 -36.36 -46.48
CA TYR A 66 64.60 -36.03 -47.89
C TYR A 66 64.03 -37.13 -48.78
N LYS A 67 63.36 -36.72 -49.85
CA LYS A 67 63.05 -37.60 -50.98
C LYS A 67 64.27 -37.68 -51.88
N VAL A 68 64.74 -38.88 -52.17
CA VAL A 68 65.97 -39.12 -52.92
C VAL A 68 65.71 -40.18 -53.99
N LYS A 69 66.29 -39.95 -55.18
CA LYS A 69 66.43 -40.96 -56.23
C LYS A 69 67.82 -41.61 -56.11
N TYR A 70 67.84 -42.93 -55.98
CA TYR A 70 69.05 -43.72 -55.95
C TYR A 70 68.89 -44.90 -56.90
N LYS A 71 69.78 -45.02 -57.89
CA LYS A 71 69.57 -45.91 -59.05
C LYS A 71 68.20 -45.63 -59.70
N ASP A 72 67.39 -46.66 -59.93
CA ASP A 72 66.06 -46.56 -60.53
C ASP A 72 64.93 -46.47 -59.50
N VAL A 73 65.24 -46.35 -58.21
CA VAL A 73 64.25 -46.24 -57.15
C VAL A 73 64.24 -44.86 -56.52
N VAL A 74 63.05 -44.41 -56.12
CA VAL A 74 62.83 -43.16 -55.40
C VAL A 74 62.25 -43.49 -54.03
N GLY A 75 62.82 -42.91 -52.98
CA GLY A 75 62.35 -43.12 -51.63
C GLY A 75 62.88 -42.09 -50.67
N PHE A 76 62.73 -42.38 -49.39
CA PHE A 76 62.91 -41.43 -48.31
C PHE A 76 64.09 -41.82 -47.44
N VAL A 77 64.89 -40.83 -47.07
CA VAL A 77 66.08 -41.01 -46.24
C VAL A 77 66.27 -39.78 -45.35
N ARG A 78 66.85 -39.98 -44.17
CA ARG A 78 67.19 -38.88 -43.27
C ARG A 78 68.51 -38.22 -43.66
N ASP A 79 68.63 -36.95 -43.32
CA ASP A 79 69.80 -36.11 -43.50
C ASP A 79 71.10 -36.71 -42.95
N GLN A 80 71.02 -37.45 -41.83
CA GLN A 80 72.15 -38.13 -41.19
C GLN A 80 72.85 -39.14 -42.12
N TYR A 81 72.15 -39.60 -43.17
CA TYR A 81 72.69 -40.50 -44.19
C TYR A 81 73.14 -39.77 -45.46
N LEU A 82 73.04 -38.45 -45.53
CA LEU A 82 73.38 -37.65 -46.70
C LEU A 82 74.50 -36.66 -46.37
N PHE A 83 75.39 -36.42 -47.33
CA PHE A 83 76.22 -35.21 -47.29
C PHE A 83 75.36 -34.00 -47.65
N VAL A 84 74.90 -33.26 -46.64
CA VAL A 84 74.10 -32.05 -46.83
C VAL A 84 75.00 -30.95 -47.42
N ASN A 85 74.59 -30.41 -48.57
CA ASN A 85 75.27 -29.31 -49.25
C ASN A 85 74.42 -28.03 -49.23
N GLU A 86 74.99 -26.92 -49.70
CA GLU A 86 74.33 -25.60 -49.70
C GLU A 86 72.99 -25.60 -50.46
N GLN A 87 72.92 -26.27 -51.61
CA GLN A 87 71.68 -26.38 -52.40
C GLN A 87 70.56 -27.15 -51.66
N MET A 88 70.91 -28.08 -50.76
CA MET A 88 69.94 -28.76 -49.92
C MET A 88 69.43 -27.88 -48.78
N MET A 89 70.22 -26.89 -48.33
CA MET A 89 69.78 -25.93 -47.31
C MET A 89 68.69 -25.01 -47.85
N ASP A 90 68.73 -24.64 -49.13
CA ASP A 90 67.66 -23.88 -49.76
C ASP A 90 66.32 -24.63 -49.69
N LEU A 91 66.31 -25.95 -49.91
CA LEU A 91 65.11 -26.77 -49.75
C LEU A 91 64.57 -26.80 -48.32
N TYR A 92 65.46 -26.72 -47.33
CA TYR A 92 65.08 -26.60 -45.93
C TYR A 92 64.39 -25.25 -45.67
N PHE A 93 65.00 -24.15 -46.09
CA PHE A 93 64.42 -22.81 -45.90
C PHE A 93 63.10 -22.62 -46.66
N ASP A 94 63.01 -23.10 -47.90
CA ASP A 94 61.77 -23.08 -48.70
C ASP A 94 60.64 -23.85 -48.01
N HIS A 95 60.95 -25.02 -47.45
CA HIS A 95 59.97 -25.80 -46.68
C HIS A 95 59.52 -25.03 -45.44
N GLU A 96 60.44 -24.50 -44.64
CA GLU A 96 60.11 -23.75 -43.43
C GLU A 96 59.31 -22.47 -43.72
N GLU A 97 59.67 -21.73 -44.77
CA GLU A 97 58.94 -20.54 -45.20
C GLU A 97 57.51 -20.89 -45.63
N LYS A 98 57.35 -21.96 -46.42
CA LYS A 98 56.02 -22.46 -46.82
C LYS A 98 55.17 -22.92 -45.62
N GLN A 99 55.77 -23.53 -44.60
CA GLN A 99 55.04 -23.87 -43.37
C GLN A 99 54.66 -22.62 -42.58
N ARG A 100 55.55 -21.62 -42.54
CA ARG A 100 55.30 -20.32 -41.89
C ARG A 100 54.13 -19.59 -42.53
N GLU A 101 54.08 -19.53 -43.86
CA GLU A 101 52.97 -18.93 -44.61
C GLU A 101 51.64 -19.63 -44.33
N LYS A 102 51.61 -20.96 -44.34
CA LYS A 102 50.41 -21.74 -43.97
C LYS A 102 49.95 -21.43 -42.55
N ALA A 103 50.88 -21.29 -41.60
CA ALA A 103 50.58 -20.96 -40.22
C ALA A 103 50.01 -19.53 -40.08
N ILE A 104 50.56 -18.57 -40.83
CA ILE A 104 50.06 -17.18 -40.88
C ILE A 104 48.64 -17.15 -41.46
N GLU A 105 48.39 -17.83 -42.58
CA GLU A 105 47.08 -17.90 -43.22
C GLU A 105 46.05 -18.59 -42.31
N ALA A 106 46.42 -19.71 -41.67
CA ALA A 106 45.57 -20.39 -40.70
C ALA A 106 45.25 -19.48 -39.49
N ARG A 107 46.20 -18.66 -39.04
CA ARG A 107 45.98 -17.68 -37.97
C ARG A 107 45.03 -16.57 -38.41
N LYS A 108 45.19 -16.05 -39.63
CA LYS A 108 44.30 -15.02 -40.21
C LYS A 108 42.87 -15.54 -40.33
N GLN A 109 42.67 -16.74 -40.86
CA GLN A 109 41.35 -17.37 -40.94
C GLN A 109 40.70 -17.60 -39.57
N ARG A 110 41.49 -17.92 -38.54
CA ARG A 110 40.98 -18.01 -37.16
C ARG A 110 40.55 -16.63 -36.64
N GLN A 111 41.33 -15.59 -36.90
CA GLN A 111 40.99 -14.22 -36.51
C GLN A 111 39.71 -13.73 -37.20
N ASP A 112 39.58 -13.94 -38.51
CA ASP A 112 38.37 -13.55 -39.27
C ASP A 112 37.12 -14.26 -38.74
N LYS A 113 37.23 -15.55 -38.38
CA LYS A 113 36.13 -16.30 -37.75
C LYS A 113 35.73 -15.73 -36.39
N VAL A 114 36.72 -15.39 -35.55
CA VAL A 114 36.47 -14.78 -34.24
C VAL A 114 35.81 -13.42 -34.40
N GLU A 115 36.28 -12.60 -35.34
CA GLU A 115 35.70 -11.28 -35.61
C GLU A 115 34.27 -11.37 -36.15
N ALA A 116 33.99 -12.33 -37.05
CA ALA A 116 32.64 -12.59 -37.54
C ALA A 116 31.67 -13.01 -36.43
N ILE A 117 32.12 -13.83 -35.47
CA ILE A 117 31.33 -14.20 -34.29
C ILE A 117 31.07 -12.98 -33.41
N ALA A 118 32.11 -12.17 -33.16
CA ALA A 118 31.99 -10.95 -32.35
C ALA A 118 31.06 -9.92 -32.99
N ARG A 119 31.03 -9.82 -34.33
CA ARG A 119 30.09 -8.95 -35.05
C ARG A 119 28.65 -9.43 -34.91
N LYS A 120 28.38 -10.73 -35.12
CA LYS A 120 27.05 -11.32 -34.92
C LYS A 120 26.53 -11.12 -33.50
N ALA A 121 27.39 -11.30 -32.50
CA ALA A 121 27.03 -11.07 -31.10
C ALA A 121 26.67 -9.60 -30.81
N ARG A 122 27.34 -8.64 -31.46
CA ARG A 122 27.01 -7.20 -31.37
C ARG A 122 25.66 -6.89 -32.01
N GLU A 123 25.43 -7.39 -33.22
CA GLU A 123 24.16 -7.22 -33.95
C GLU A 123 22.97 -7.80 -33.16
N GLU A 124 23.13 -8.99 -32.59
CA GLU A 124 22.09 -9.62 -31.76
C GLU A 124 21.80 -8.81 -30.49
N LYS A 125 22.85 -8.29 -29.84
CA LYS A 125 22.71 -7.41 -28.67
C LYS A 125 21.96 -6.13 -29.01
N GLU A 126 22.26 -5.50 -30.14
CA GLU A 126 21.56 -4.30 -30.61
C GLU A 126 20.08 -4.58 -30.90
N LEU A 127 19.78 -5.72 -31.54
CA LEU A 127 18.40 -6.14 -31.80
C LEU A 127 17.60 -6.37 -30.50
N ILE A 128 18.23 -7.00 -29.49
CA ILE A 128 17.61 -7.19 -28.17
C ILE A 128 17.31 -5.84 -27.51
N GLU A 129 18.24 -4.89 -27.56
CA GLU A 129 18.04 -3.56 -27.01
C GLU A 129 16.94 -2.77 -27.74
N GLN A 130 16.87 -2.88 -29.07
CA GLN A 130 15.79 -2.28 -29.85
C GLN A 130 14.43 -2.85 -29.45
N ARG A 131 14.30 -4.18 -29.35
CA ARG A 131 13.05 -4.83 -28.90
C ARG A 131 12.61 -4.39 -27.51
N LYS A 132 13.55 -4.15 -26.59
CA LYS A 132 13.24 -3.60 -25.26
C LYS A 132 12.68 -2.19 -25.36
N ARG A 133 13.31 -1.31 -26.17
CA ARG A 133 12.83 0.07 -26.39
C ARG A 133 11.41 0.09 -26.97
N ASP A 134 11.16 -0.73 -27.99
CA ASP A 134 9.84 -0.81 -28.62
C ASP A 134 8.77 -1.31 -27.65
N SER A 135 9.11 -2.29 -26.80
CA SER A 135 8.21 -2.81 -25.78
C SER A 135 7.86 -1.76 -24.72
N ILE A 136 8.85 -0.98 -24.28
CA ILE A 136 8.65 0.12 -23.32
C ILE A 136 7.76 1.21 -23.96
N ALA A 137 8.07 1.63 -25.19
CA ALA A 137 7.28 2.63 -25.90
C ALA A 137 5.81 2.20 -26.06
N LYS A 138 5.56 0.91 -26.32
CA LYS A 138 4.20 0.36 -26.40
C LYS A 138 3.46 0.42 -25.07
N ILE A 139 4.13 0.08 -23.96
CA ILE A 139 3.55 0.16 -22.61
C ILE A 139 3.23 1.61 -22.24
N GLU A 140 4.12 2.54 -22.57
CA GLU A 140 3.92 3.97 -22.32
C GLU A 140 2.74 4.54 -23.13
N ALA A 141 2.64 4.18 -24.41
CA ALA A 141 1.53 4.56 -25.26
C ALA A 141 0.18 4.04 -24.73
N GLU A 142 0.14 2.80 -24.23
CA GLU A 142 -1.06 2.23 -23.62
C GLU A 142 -1.43 2.93 -22.29
N LYS A 143 -0.43 3.25 -21.46
CA LYS A 143 -0.64 4.02 -20.22
C LYS A 143 -1.21 5.41 -20.52
N GLN A 144 -0.70 6.09 -21.55
CA GLN A 144 -1.22 7.38 -21.99
C GLN A 144 -2.67 7.29 -22.48
N ARG A 145 -3.00 6.26 -23.28
CA ARG A 145 -4.38 6.01 -23.73
C ARG A 145 -5.34 5.81 -22.56
N LYS A 146 -4.97 4.96 -21.59
CA LYS A 146 -5.77 4.73 -20.38
C LYS A 146 -5.96 6.00 -19.54
N LEU A 147 -4.92 6.82 -19.42
CA LEU A 147 -5.01 8.09 -18.69
C LEU A 147 -5.97 9.09 -19.36
N LEU A 148 -5.92 9.19 -20.69
CA LEU A 148 -6.84 10.02 -21.47
C LEU A 148 -8.29 9.52 -21.34
N GLU A 149 -8.50 8.21 -21.32
CA GLU A 149 -9.82 7.62 -21.11
C GLU A 149 -10.39 7.95 -19.72
N ILE A 150 -9.58 7.81 -18.67
CA ILE A 150 -9.97 8.22 -17.30
C ILE A 150 -10.35 9.70 -17.26
N ARG A 151 -9.52 10.57 -17.85
CA ARG A 151 -9.79 12.02 -17.91
C ARG A 151 -11.10 12.33 -18.65
N ARG A 152 -11.38 11.61 -19.74
CA ARG A 152 -12.63 11.75 -20.49
C ARG A 152 -13.82 11.33 -19.64
N ASN A 153 -13.73 10.20 -18.94
CA ASN A 153 -14.80 9.70 -18.08
C ASN A 153 -15.07 10.63 -16.88
N ASP A 154 -14.02 11.20 -16.27
CA ASP A 154 -14.17 12.21 -15.21
C ASP A 154 -14.88 13.47 -15.72
N SER A 155 -14.54 13.92 -16.94
CA SER A 155 -15.18 15.09 -17.56
C SER A 155 -16.66 14.82 -17.84
N ILE A 156 -17.00 13.62 -18.32
CA ILE A 156 -18.39 13.18 -18.52
C ILE A 156 -19.14 13.13 -17.18
N ALA A 157 -18.52 12.59 -16.12
CA ALA A 157 -19.13 12.52 -14.79
C ALA A 157 -19.44 13.92 -14.24
N LYS A 158 -18.51 14.88 -14.38
CA LYS A 158 -18.74 16.28 -14.01
C LYS A 158 -19.90 16.90 -14.78
N ALA A 159 -19.93 16.72 -16.10
CA ALA A 159 -21.02 17.22 -16.94
C ALA A 159 -22.39 16.65 -16.52
N ARG A 160 -22.46 15.35 -16.16
CA ARG A 160 -23.69 14.72 -15.64
C ARG A 160 -24.14 15.32 -14.32
N ILE A 161 -23.21 15.56 -13.38
CA ILE A 161 -23.52 16.19 -12.09
C ILE A 161 -24.07 17.60 -12.30
N GLU A 162 -23.47 18.36 -13.20
CA GLU A 162 -23.92 19.72 -13.53
C GLU A 162 -25.30 19.72 -14.20
N GLN A 163 -25.53 18.81 -15.14
CA GLN A 163 -26.84 18.64 -15.76
C GLN A 163 -27.93 18.28 -14.73
N GLU A 164 -27.62 17.42 -13.76
CA GLU A 164 -28.58 17.06 -12.70
C GLU A 164 -28.83 18.24 -11.74
N ARG A 165 -27.80 19.02 -11.41
CA ARG A 165 -27.98 20.27 -10.65
C ARG A 165 -28.92 21.24 -11.35
N LEU A 166 -28.73 21.44 -12.66
CA LEU A 166 -29.60 22.28 -13.47
C LEU A 166 -31.03 21.75 -13.47
N ARG A 167 -31.24 20.43 -13.61
CA ARG A 167 -32.58 19.81 -13.51
C ARG A 167 -33.24 19.99 -12.15
N ILE A 168 -32.48 19.85 -11.07
CA ILE A 168 -32.99 20.08 -9.71
C ILE A 168 -33.39 21.56 -9.54
N GLU A 169 -32.59 22.48 -10.06
CA GLU A 169 -32.92 23.92 -10.02
C GLU A 169 -34.17 24.23 -10.85
N GLN A 170 -34.30 23.64 -12.04
CA GLN A 170 -35.50 23.75 -12.88
C GLN A 170 -36.73 23.25 -12.12
N ARG A 171 -36.66 22.06 -11.52
CA ARG A 171 -37.76 21.48 -10.72
C ARG A 171 -38.15 22.38 -9.54
N LYS A 172 -37.19 23.06 -8.90
CA LYS A 172 -37.48 24.04 -7.84
C LYS A 172 -38.22 25.25 -8.40
N LYS A 173 -37.77 25.81 -9.53
CA LYS A 173 -38.46 26.92 -10.22
C LYS A 173 -39.90 26.54 -10.60
N ASP A 174 -40.09 25.35 -11.18
CA ASP A 174 -41.42 24.83 -11.55
C ASP A 174 -42.31 24.60 -10.33
N SER A 175 -41.75 24.11 -9.22
CA SER A 175 -42.48 23.95 -7.96
C SER A 175 -42.93 25.29 -7.38
N ILE A 176 -42.05 26.29 -7.38
CA ILE A 176 -42.38 27.65 -6.93
C ILE A 176 -43.47 28.26 -7.82
N ALA A 177 -43.34 28.12 -9.14
CA ALA A 177 -44.34 28.60 -10.09
C ALA A 177 -45.72 27.97 -9.86
N ARG A 178 -45.78 26.67 -9.56
CA ARG A 178 -47.05 25.98 -9.20
C ARG A 178 -47.66 26.54 -7.92
N VAL A 179 -46.87 26.77 -6.88
CA VAL A 179 -47.35 27.35 -5.61
C VAL A 179 -47.90 28.76 -5.84
N ILE A 180 -47.20 29.60 -6.60
CA ILE A 180 -47.67 30.95 -6.94
C ILE A 180 -48.99 30.89 -7.73
N LYS A 181 -49.10 29.98 -8.70
CA LYS A 181 -50.33 29.80 -9.49
C LYS A 181 -51.51 29.41 -8.60
N GLU A 182 -51.31 28.47 -7.67
CA GLU A 182 -52.37 28.03 -6.75
C GLU A 182 -52.75 29.13 -5.76
N GLN A 183 -51.76 29.88 -5.24
CA GLN A 183 -52.02 31.01 -4.36
C GLN A 183 -52.83 32.12 -5.07
N ASN A 184 -52.50 32.42 -6.32
CA ASN A 184 -53.26 33.37 -7.15
C ASN A 184 -54.69 32.87 -7.42
N ARG A 185 -54.87 31.56 -7.65
CA ARG A 185 -56.19 30.95 -7.81
C ARG A 185 -57.01 31.09 -6.52
N LEU A 186 -56.44 30.79 -5.37
CA LEU A 186 -57.10 30.94 -4.07
C LEU A 186 -57.47 32.40 -3.78
N ILE A 187 -56.61 33.35 -4.11
CA ILE A 187 -56.91 34.79 -3.99
C ILE A 187 -58.09 35.17 -4.90
N ALA A 188 -58.11 34.69 -6.14
CA ALA A 188 -59.21 34.94 -7.07
C ALA A 188 -60.53 34.32 -6.59
N GLU A 189 -60.49 33.11 -6.03
CA GLU A 189 -61.64 32.43 -5.46
C GLU A 189 -62.19 33.16 -4.23
N LYS A 190 -61.30 33.64 -3.34
CA LYS A 190 -61.69 34.48 -2.21
C LYS A 190 -62.36 35.76 -2.67
N ARG A 191 -61.81 36.46 -3.68
CA ARG A 191 -62.44 37.66 -4.27
C ARG A 191 -63.82 37.38 -4.85
N ARG A 192 -64.02 36.23 -5.50
CA ARG A 192 -65.34 35.80 -6.00
C ARG A 192 -66.31 35.58 -4.84
N ASN A 193 -65.90 34.87 -3.80
CA ASN A 193 -66.74 34.61 -2.62
C ASN A 193 -67.10 35.90 -1.87
N ASP A 194 -66.15 36.82 -1.73
CA ASP A 194 -66.39 38.14 -1.13
C ASP A 194 -67.39 38.95 -1.99
N SER A 195 -67.27 38.90 -3.32
CA SER A 195 -68.23 39.54 -4.24
C SER A 195 -69.63 38.92 -4.14
N ILE A 196 -69.73 37.59 -4.05
CA ILE A 196 -71.00 36.88 -3.84
C ILE A 196 -71.63 37.25 -2.49
N ALA A 197 -70.82 37.40 -1.44
CA ALA A 197 -71.31 37.81 -0.14
C ALA A 197 -71.88 39.24 -0.16
N LEU A 198 -71.20 40.16 -0.84
CA LEU A 198 -71.70 41.53 -1.04
C LEU A 198 -73.04 41.55 -1.78
N VAL A 199 -73.17 40.79 -2.87
CA VAL A 199 -74.44 40.68 -3.62
C VAL A 199 -75.56 40.10 -2.75
N LYS A 200 -75.30 39.04 -1.98
CA LYS A 200 -76.29 38.48 -1.03
C LYS A 200 -76.71 39.47 0.04
N GLU A 201 -75.80 40.33 0.48
CA GLU A 201 -76.09 41.37 1.46
C GLU A 201 -76.94 42.50 0.88
N GLU A 202 -76.68 42.90 -0.36
CA GLU A 202 -77.55 43.82 -1.11
C GLU A 202 -78.94 43.23 -1.36
N GLU A 203 -79.04 41.97 -1.77
CA GLU A 203 -80.31 41.26 -1.91
C GLU A 203 -81.10 41.25 -0.60
N ARG A 204 -80.44 41.01 0.55
CA ARG A 204 -81.07 41.09 1.87
C ARG A 204 -81.58 42.50 2.18
N LYS A 205 -80.80 43.54 1.87
CA LYS A 205 -81.22 44.94 2.06
C LYS A 205 -82.43 45.28 1.18
N LEU A 206 -82.41 44.87 -0.09
CA LEU A 206 -83.53 45.01 -1.03
C LEU A 206 -84.77 44.28 -0.53
N LEU A 207 -84.62 43.07 0.03
CA LEU A 207 -85.73 42.29 0.57
C LEU A 207 -86.35 42.95 1.83
N VAL A 208 -85.51 43.55 2.68
CA VAL A 208 -85.96 44.36 3.83
C VAL A 208 -86.73 45.61 3.35
N ILE A 209 -86.24 46.30 2.33
CA ILE A 209 -86.93 47.44 1.71
C ILE A 209 -88.28 47.00 1.14
N LYS A 210 -88.33 45.88 0.42
CA LYS A 210 -89.58 45.33 -0.13
C LYS A 210 -90.60 45.02 0.96
N ARG A 211 -90.19 44.31 2.03
CA ARG A 211 -91.05 44.02 3.19
C ARG A 211 -91.56 45.31 3.88
N ARG A 212 -90.73 46.34 3.95
CA ARG A 212 -91.11 47.64 4.50
C ARG A 212 -92.14 48.34 3.61
N ASN A 213 -91.95 48.32 2.30
CA ASN A 213 -92.90 48.87 1.34
C ASN A 213 -94.23 48.11 1.35
N ASP A 214 -94.22 46.78 1.43
CA ASP A 214 -95.42 45.95 1.57
C ASP A 214 -96.16 46.27 2.88
N SER A 215 -95.42 46.47 3.98
CA SER A 215 -95.99 46.89 5.27
C SER A 215 -96.60 48.30 5.19
N ILE A 216 -95.94 49.24 4.52
CA ILE A 216 -96.47 50.60 4.28
C ILE A 216 -97.73 50.54 3.42
N ALA A 217 -97.74 49.73 2.36
CA ALA A 217 -98.90 49.52 1.51
C ALA A 217 -100.09 48.96 2.31
N LYS A 218 -99.84 47.99 3.20
CA LYS A 218 -100.86 47.45 4.11
C LYS A 218 -101.40 48.50 5.08
N VAL A 219 -100.52 49.30 5.69
CA VAL A 219 -100.91 50.41 6.59
C VAL A 219 -101.71 51.48 5.85
N ASN A 220 -101.34 51.80 4.60
CA ASN A 220 -102.08 52.75 3.77
C ASN A 220 -103.46 52.20 3.38
N ALA A 221 -103.55 50.92 3.02
CA ALA A 221 -104.83 50.26 2.76
C ALA A 221 -105.72 50.24 4.03
N ASP A 222 -105.16 50.00 5.21
CA ASP A 222 -105.89 50.07 6.48
C ASP A 222 -106.31 51.50 6.83
N LYS A 223 -105.45 52.51 6.57
CA LYS A 223 -105.83 53.92 6.70
C LYS A 223 -106.99 54.29 5.78
N GLU A 224 -106.98 53.80 4.55
CA GLU A 224 -108.05 54.06 3.59
C GLU A 224 -109.35 53.34 4.00
N ARG A 225 -109.27 52.08 4.43
CA ARG A 225 -110.42 51.37 5.04
C ARG A 225 -110.96 52.14 6.26
N ARG A 226 -110.09 52.67 7.12
CA ARG A 226 -110.49 53.49 8.27
C ARG A 226 -111.11 54.82 7.82
N ARG A 227 -110.59 55.49 6.79
CA ARG A 227 -111.21 56.69 6.21
C ARG A 227 -112.59 56.39 5.65
N ILE A 228 -112.76 55.32 4.89
CA ILE A 228 -114.06 54.89 4.37
C ILE A 228 -115.01 54.54 5.51
N ALA A 229 -114.54 53.83 6.55
CA ALA A 229 -115.33 53.52 7.74
C ALA A 229 -115.70 54.78 8.52
N GLN A 230 -114.80 55.77 8.58
CA GLN A 230 -115.04 57.07 9.20
C GLN A 230 -116.07 57.86 8.39
N ILE A 231 -115.96 57.91 7.06
CA ILE A 231 -116.96 58.52 6.18
C ILE A 231 -118.33 57.85 6.35
N LYS A 232 -118.38 56.51 6.50
CA LYS A 232 -119.63 55.80 6.82
C LYS A 232 -120.17 56.17 8.21
N LYS A 233 -119.31 56.25 9.24
CA LYS A 233 -119.69 56.72 10.58
C LYS A 233 -120.17 58.17 10.57
N ASP A 234 -119.51 59.04 9.83
CA ASP A 234 -119.82 60.45 9.73
C ASP A 234 -121.11 60.64 8.92
N SER A 235 -121.36 59.83 7.88
CA SER A 235 -122.63 59.81 7.14
C SER A 235 -123.79 59.28 8.00
N ILE A 236 -123.56 58.24 8.82
CA ILE A 236 -124.53 57.79 9.84
C ILE A 236 -124.74 58.87 10.91
N ALA A 237 -123.67 59.54 11.35
CA ALA A 237 -123.74 60.63 12.32
C ALA A 237 -124.44 61.86 11.74
N GLN A 238 -124.33 62.12 10.44
CA GLN A 238 -125.02 63.19 9.73
C GLN A 238 -126.50 62.86 9.55
N ALA A 239 -126.85 61.59 9.28
CA ALA A 239 -128.24 61.12 9.29
C ALA A 239 -128.86 61.21 10.70
N ILE A 240 -128.12 60.83 11.75
CA ILE A 240 -128.53 61.01 13.15
C ILE A 240 -128.61 62.51 13.50
N LYS A 241 -127.70 63.35 12.99
CA LYS A 241 -127.70 64.79 13.21
C LYS A 241 -128.85 65.46 12.49
N GLU A 242 -129.27 65.01 11.31
CA GLU A 242 -130.43 65.53 10.59
C GLU A 242 -131.74 65.06 11.25
N GLN A 243 -131.79 63.81 11.72
CA GLN A 243 -132.90 63.29 12.53
C GLN A 243 -133.02 64.03 13.88
N ASN A 244 -131.87 64.32 14.52
CA ASN A 244 -131.82 65.12 15.74
C ASN A 244 -132.00 66.62 15.47
N ARG A 245 -131.71 67.13 14.27
CA ARG A 245 -132.00 68.52 13.86
C ARG A 245 -133.50 68.72 13.67
N LEU A 246 -134.21 67.75 13.09
CA LEU A 246 -135.68 67.73 13.05
C LEU A 246 -136.32 67.66 14.46
N ILE A 247 -135.63 67.07 15.44
CA ILE A 247 -136.10 66.96 16.84
C ILE A 247 -135.64 68.18 17.69
N ALA A 248 -134.50 68.78 17.39
CA ALA A 248 -133.89 69.90 18.13
C ALA A 248 -134.29 71.29 17.60
N GLU A 249 -134.72 71.41 16.34
CA GLU A 249 -135.38 72.63 15.82
C GLU A 249 -136.76 72.86 16.48
N LYS A 250 -137.31 71.84 17.15
CA LYS A 250 -138.49 71.95 18.02
C LYS A 250 -138.19 72.32 19.48
N ARG A 251 -136.93 72.30 19.92
CA ARG A 251 -136.62 72.53 21.34
C ARG A 251 -135.30 73.29 21.48
N ARG A 252 -135.49 74.61 21.71
CA ARG A 252 -134.56 75.58 22.30
C ARG A 252 -133.76 76.36 21.24
N ASN A 253 -134.15 77.59 20.90
CA ASN A 253 -134.29 78.73 21.83
C ASN A 253 -133.26 78.66 22.95
N ASP A 254 -132.20 79.45 22.76
CA ASP A 254 -131.17 79.83 23.73
C ASP A 254 -129.95 78.90 23.79
N SER A 255 -128.91 79.31 23.06
CA SER A 255 -127.57 78.74 23.10
C SER A 255 -126.59 79.68 23.78
N ILE A 256 -125.84 79.10 24.71
CA ILE A 256 -124.61 79.58 25.35
C ILE A 256 -123.41 79.06 24.52
N ALA A 257 -122.28 79.75 24.65
CA ALA A 257 -120.92 79.19 24.82
C ALA A 257 -119.99 79.03 23.60
N LEU A 258 -118.99 79.91 23.56
CA LEU A 258 -117.59 79.66 23.94
C LEU A 258 -117.01 78.22 23.96
N VAL A 259 -115.75 78.19 23.49
CA VAL A 259 -114.61 77.27 23.74
C VAL A 259 -114.37 76.15 22.72
N ARG A 260 -113.28 76.29 21.95
CA ARG A 260 -112.09 75.42 21.98
C ARG A 260 -111.11 75.77 20.85
N GLU A 261 -109.94 76.28 21.19
CA GLU A 261 -108.75 76.26 20.31
C GLU A 261 -107.50 75.94 21.15
N GLU A 262 -107.51 74.71 21.65
CA GLU A 262 -106.37 74.03 22.31
C GLU A 262 -105.40 73.44 21.26
N ARG A 263 -105.46 73.91 20.01
CA ARG A 263 -104.76 73.31 18.86
C ARG A 263 -103.47 74.03 18.46
N ARG A 264 -103.08 75.10 19.14
CA ARG A 264 -101.84 75.84 18.84
C ARG A 264 -100.59 75.36 19.60
N ARG A 265 -100.69 74.38 20.50
CA ARG A 265 -99.52 73.85 21.24
C ARG A 265 -98.72 72.75 20.53
N GLN A 266 -99.06 72.32 19.31
CA GLN A 266 -98.39 71.17 18.67
C GLN A 266 -97.57 71.43 17.39
N LEU A 267 -97.42 72.68 16.92
CA LEU A 267 -96.74 72.92 15.63
C LEU A 267 -95.32 73.50 15.70
N ALA A 268 -94.73 73.69 16.87
CA ALA A 268 -93.39 74.28 17.02
C ALA A 268 -92.29 73.27 17.42
N LEU A 269 -92.53 71.96 17.21
CA LEU A 269 -91.56 70.86 17.46
C LEU A 269 -91.06 70.22 16.16
N GLN A 270 -91.04 70.97 15.06
CA GLN A 270 -90.58 70.51 13.75
C GLN A 270 -89.41 71.36 13.20
N LYS A 271 -88.44 71.71 14.07
CA LYS A 271 -87.18 72.37 13.69
C LYS A 271 -85.93 71.81 14.40
N ARG A 272 -85.86 70.50 14.59
CA ARG A 272 -84.61 69.81 14.95
C ARG A 272 -84.63 68.41 14.38
N ASN A 273 -84.10 68.21 13.16
CA ASN A 273 -83.59 66.92 12.70
C ASN A 273 -82.78 66.98 11.38
N ASP A 274 -82.02 68.04 11.13
CA ASP A 274 -81.11 68.11 9.97
C ASP A 274 -79.64 67.75 10.27
N SER A 275 -79.33 67.17 11.45
CA SER A 275 -77.92 66.93 11.84
C SER A 275 -77.55 65.49 12.19
N ILE A 276 -78.25 64.47 11.67
CA ILE A 276 -77.95 63.04 11.98
C ILE A 276 -77.47 62.22 10.76
N ALA A 277 -77.40 62.80 9.55
CA ALA A 277 -76.93 62.06 8.37
C ALA A 277 -75.42 62.17 8.10
N LYS A 278 -74.72 63.19 8.63
CA LYS A 278 -73.31 63.47 8.28
C LYS A 278 -72.25 62.91 9.23
N VAL A 279 -72.63 62.48 10.43
CA VAL A 279 -71.69 61.96 11.45
C VAL A 279 -71.42 60.45 11.30
N LYS A 280 -72.38 59.67 10.78
CA LYS A 280 -72.22 58.21 10.62
C LYS A 280 -71.33 57.79 9.44
N ALA A 281 -71.17 58.64 8.42
CA ALA A 281 -70.33 58.34 7.25
C ALA A 281 -68.83 58.55 7.51
N ASN A 282 -68.45 59.49 8.39
CA ASN A 282 -67.03 59.74 8.73
C ASN A 282 -66.45 58.74 9.74
N GLN A 283 -67.28 58.03 10.49
CA GLN A 283 -66.83 57.05 11.49
C GLN A 283 -66.43 55.70 10.87
N GLU A 284 -67.02 55.33 9.72
CA GLU A 284 -66.70 54.08 9.01
C GLU A 284 -65.42 54.20 8.14
N LEU A 285 -65.16 55.38 7.56
CA LEU A 285 -63.94 55.65 6.80
C LEU A 285 -62.68 55.65 7.69
N LEU A 286 -62.78 56.11 8.94
CA LEU A 286 -61.69 56.01 9.92
C LEU A 286 -61.38 54.56 10.31
N ARG A 287 -62.41 53.71 10.44
CA ARG A 287 -62.27 52.30 10.85
C ARG A 287 -61.54 51.45 9.80
N ILE A 288 -61.81 51.70 8.52
CA ILE A 288 -61.13 51.04 7.38
C ILE A 288 -59.67 51.52 7.25
N ALA A 289 -59.39 52.80 7.53
CA ALA A 289 -58.03 53.33 7.55
C ALA A 289 -57.17 52.74 8.71
N GLN A 290 -57.77 52.49 9.88
CA GLN A 290 -57.11 51.84 11.02
C GLN A 290 -56.77 50.37 10.72
N GLN A 291 -57.69 49.61 10.10
CA GLN A 291 -57.44 48.21 9.73
C GLN A 291 -56.34 48.04 8.67
N LYS A 292 -56.17 49.00 7.76
CA LYS A 292 -55.04 49.01 6.79
C LYS A 292 -53.69 49.31 7.47
N LYS A 293 -53.66 50.14 8.51
CA LYS A 293 -52.43 50.44 9.29
C LYS A 293 -51.96 49.22 10.11
N ASP A 294 -52.90 48.48 10.70
CA ASP A 294 -52.60 47.26 11.47
C ASP A 294 -52.17 46.08 10.59
N SER A 295 -52.64 46.02 9.34
CA SER A 295 -52.24 44.97 8.39
C SER A 295 -50.81 45.17 7.87
N ILE A 296 -50.37 46.42 7.70
CA ILE A 296 -48.99 46.76 7.32
C ILE A 296 -48.01 46.50 8.48
N ALA A 297 -48.45 46.72 9.72
CA ALA A 297 -47.65 46.40 10.90
C ALA A 297 -47.40 44.89 11.06
N ARG A 298 -48.38 44.04 10.76
CA ARG A 298 -48.24 42.56 10.85
C ARG A 298 -47.27 41.99 9.82
N VAL A 299 -47.31 42.47 8.58
CA VAL A 299 -46.36 42.03 7.53
C VAL A 299 -44.92 42.42 7.88
N LYS A 300 -44.72 43.60 8.48
CA LYS A 300 -43.39 44.06 8.89
C LYS A 300 -42.84 43.25 10.09
N ILE A 301 -43.69 42.90 11.06
CA ILE A 301 -43.34 41.99 12.16
C ILE A 301 -42.99 40.59 11.64
N GLU A 302 -43.70 40.07 10.66
CA GLU A 302 -43.43 38.75 10.08
C GLU A 302 -42.12 38.75 9.27
N GLN A 303 -41.84 39.82 8.54
CA GLN A 303 -40.58 39.99 7.81
C GLN A 303 -39.37 40.16 8.75
N ASP A 304 -39.52 40.93 9.84
CA ASP A 304 -38.49 41.05 10.88
C ASP A 304 -38.28 39.74 11.64
N ARG A 305 -39.34 38.94 11.84
CA ARG A 305 -39.26 37.61 12.47
C ARG A 305 -38.53 36.60 11.58
N LEU A 306 -38.77 36.61 10.27
CA LEU A 306 -38.07 35.78 9.30
C LEU A 306 -36.58 36.17 9.19
N LEU A 307 -36.27 37.48 9.17
CA LEU A 307 -34.89 37.99 9.22
C LEU A 307 -34.17 37.61 10.53
N ALA A 308 -34.86 37.66 11.67
CA ALA A 308 -34.31 37.22 12.96
C ALA A 308 -34.08 35.70 13.00
N GLU A 309 -34.95 34.91 12.37
CA GLU A 309 -34.80 33.46 12.29
C GLU A 309 -33.64 33.04 11.37
N GLN A 310 -33.41 33.78 10.29
CA GLN A 310 -32.27 33.59 9.40
C GLN A 310 -30.95 33.96 10.11
N ARG A 311 -30.91 35.07 10.85
CA ARG A 311 -29.75 35.42 11.70
C ARG A 311 -29.46 34.38 12.78
N LYS A 312 -30.49 33.76 13.36
CA LYS A 312 -30.32 32.63 14.30
C LYS A 312 -29.70 31.40 13.61
N LYS A 313 -30.13 31.06 12.40
CA LYS A 313 -29.55 29.97 11.62
C LYS A 313 -28.08 30.23 11.27
N ASP A 314 -27.73 31.47 10.93
CA ASP A 314 -26.36 31.87 10.63
C ASP A 314 -25.46 31.87 11.89
N SER A 315 -25.96 32.32 13.05
CA SER A 315 -25.26 32.20 14.33
C SER A 315 -25.06 30.74 14.75
N ILE A 316 -26.03 29.86 14.52
CA ILE A 316 -25.90 28.42 14.80
C ILE A 316 -24.84 27.79 13.88
N ALA A 317 -24.78 28.19 12.60
CA ALA A 317 -23.76 27.73 11.67
C ALA A 317 -22.35 28.19 12.07
N GLN A 318 -22.20 29.44 12.54
CA GLN A 318 -20.93 29.94 13.10
C GLN A 318 -20.55 29.20 14.39
N ALA A 319 -21.48 28.98 15.31
CA ALA A 319 -21.23 28.24 16.54
C ALA A 319 -20.79 26.79 16.27
N LEU A 320 -21.38 26.13 15.27
CA LEU A 320 -20.96 24.78 14.85
C LEU A 320 -19.55 24.76 14.24
N LYS A 321 -19.17 25.81 13.52
CA LYS A 321 -17.84 25.96 12.93
C LYS A 321 -16.78 26.20 14.01
N GLU A 322 -17.10 27.04 14.99
CA GLU A 322 -16.25 27.31 16.16
C GLU A 322 -16.09 26.07 17.04
N GLN A 323 -17.19 25.32 17.28
CA GLN A 323 -17.16 24.06 18.02
C GLN A 323 -16.26 23.02 17.33
N LYS A 324 -16.32 22.90 15.99
CA LYS A 324 -15.42 22.03 15.22
C LYS A 324 -13.96 22.49 15.28
N ARG A 325 -13.70 23.81 15.27
CA ARG A 325 -12.35 24.37 15.48
C ARG A 325 -11.79 24.01 16.85
N LEU A 326 -12.58 24.23 17.91
CA LEU A 326 -12.19 23.89 19.29
C LEU A 326 -11.98 22.38 19.49
N GLN A 327 -12.77 21.54 18.83
CA GLN A 327 -12.60 20.09 18.89
C GLN A 327 -11.34 19.63 18.15
N ALA A 328 -11.00 20.27 17.02
CA ALA A 328 -9.75 20.02 16.31
C ALA A 328 -8.53 20.51 17.11
N GLU A 329 -8.66 21.63 17.82
CA GLU A 329 -7.63 22.18 18.69
C GLU A 329 -7.36 21.28 19.89
N LYS A 330 -8.41 20.79 20.59
CA LYS A 330 -8.27 19.79 21.65
C LYS A 330 -7.56 18.52 21.18
N ARG A 331 -7.89 18.01 19.98
CA ARG A 331 -7.19 16.86 19.40
C ARG A 331 -5.70 17.12 19.17
N LYS A 332 -5.32 18.35 18.78
CA LYS A 332 -3.91 18.73 18.66
C LYS A 332 -3.23 18.74 20.03
N THR A 333 -3.87 19.31 21.04
CA THR A 333 -3.33 19.33 22.41
C THR A 333 -3.16 17.93 23.00
N ASP A 334 -4.13 17.04 22.78
CA ASP A 334 -4.07 15.65 23.21
C ASP A 334 -2.93 14.88 22.51
N SER A 335 -2.75 15.11 21.21
CA SER A 335 -1.63 14.53 20.44
C SER A 335 -0.27 15.03 20.95
N ILE A 336 -0.15 16.33 21.25
CA ILE A 336 1.08 16.92 21.82
C ILE A 336 1.37 16.35 23.21
N ASN A 337 0.34 16.19 24.06
CA ASN A 337 0.49 15.60 25.39
C ASN A 337 0.90 14.13 25.32
N GLN A 338 0.42 13.38 24.32
CA GLN A 338 0.80 11.99 24.10
C GLN A 338 2.26 11.86 23.65
N VAL A 339 2.70 12.70 22.70
CA VAL A 339 4.11 12.77 22.27
C VAL A 339 5.04 13.16 23.42
N ASN A 340 4.63 14.12 24.26
CA ASN A 340 5.42 14.51 25.45
C ASN A 340 5.52 13.39 26.49
N LYS A 341 4.48 12.56 26.63
CA LYS A 341 4.50 11.38 27.51
C LYS A 341 5.44 10.30 26.97
N GLU A 342 5.43 10.05 25.67
CA GLU A 342 6.37 9.12 25.01
C GLU A 342 7.82 9.60 25.11
N LEU A 343 8.06 10.91 24.93
CA LEU A 343 9.39 11.50 25.07
C LEU A 343 9.92 11.37 26.51
N LYS A 344 9.06 11.53 27.52
CA LYS A 344 9.41 11.31 28.93
C LYS A 344 9.75 9.84 29.21
N LEU A 345 9.00 8.91 28.62
CA LEU A 345 9.28 7.47 28.73
C LEU A 345 10.62 7.09 28.08
N LEU A 346 10.92 7.68 26.91
CA LEU A 346 12.19 7.51 26.21
C LEU A 346 13.38 8.04 27.03
N LYS A 347 13.24 9.20 27.66
CA LYS A 347 14.27 9.73 28.59
C LYS A 347 14.51 8.78 29.75
N GLN A 348 13.46 8.28 30.41
CA GLN A 348 13.59 7.31 31.50
C GLN A 348 14.27 6.00 31.06
N ARG A 349 13.97 5.53 29.84
CA ARG A 349 14.57 4.32 29.26
C ARG A 349 16.06 4.53 28.96
N ASN A 350 16.42 5.68 28.42
CA ASN A 350 17.81 6.04 28.16
C ASN A 350 18.62 6.21 29.46
N ASP A 351 18.05 6.83 30.49
CA ASP A 351 18.69 6.94 31.81
C ASP A 351 18.89 5.56 32.45
N SER A 352 17.95 4.64 32.26
CA SER A 352 18.05 3.25 32.72
C SER A 352 19.15 2.47 31.97
N ILE A 353 19.29 2.69 30.66
CA ILE A 353 20.37 2.12 29.85
C ILE A 353 21.73 2.70 30.25
N ALA A 354 21.81 4.00 30.54
CA ALA A 354 23.02 4.64 31.04
C ALA A 354 23.44 4.07 32.40
N LYS A 355 22.49 3.90 33.32
CA LYS A 355 22.73 3.23 34.62
C LYS A 355 23.18 1.77 34.45
N ALA A 356 22.57 1.01 33.52
CA ALA A 356 22.98 -0.36 33.23
C ALA A 356 24.40 -0.45 32.65
N LYS A 357 24.80 0.49 31.76
CA LYS A 357 26.17 0.57 31.23
C LYS A 357 27.20 0.95 32.30
N VAL A 358 26.84 1.84 33.23
CA VAL A 358 27.70 2.18 34.39
C VAL A 358 27.85 0.97 35.32
N GLN A 359 26.78 0.22 35.54
CA GLN A 359 26.81 -1.01 36.35
C GLN A 359 27.68 -2.09 35.69
N GLN A 360 27.55 -2.30 34.37
CA GLN A 360 28.43 -3.22 33.63
C GLN A 360 29.90 -2.78 33.66
N LYS A 361 30.20 -1.47 33.59
CA LYS A 361 31.57 -0.97 33.78
C LYS A 361 32.09 -1.22 35.19
N LYS A 362 31.28 -0.99 36.24
CA LYS A 362 31.64 -1.29 37.63
C LYS A 362 31.85 -2.80 37.86
N GLU A 363 31.01 -3.66 37.27
CA GLU A 363 31.20 -5.11 37.33
C GLU A 363 32.43 -5.57 36.55
N ALA A 364 32.73 -4.97 35.40
CA ALA A 364 33.95 -5.25 34.63
C ALA A 364 35.22 -4.78 35.37
N GLU A 365 35.18 -3.62 36.04
CA GLU A 365 36.25 -3.15 36.92
C GLU A 365 36.39 -4.04 38.16
N LYS A 366 35.29 -4.51 38.74
CA LYS A 366 35.32 -5.49 39.84
C LYS A 366 35.94 -6.81 39.39
N ARG A 367 35.59 -7.31 38.20
CA ARG A 367 36.24 -8.50 37.59
C ARG A 367 37.72 -8.28 37.27
N LYS A 368 38.13 -7.06 36.88
CA LYS A 368 39.55 -6.69 36.74
C LYS A 368 40.27 -6.66 38.10
N LYS A 369 39.66 -6.10 39.15
CA LYS A 369 40.21 -6.11 40.52
C LYS A 369 40.29 -7.52 41.11
N ASP A 370 39.28 -8.37 40.89
CA ASP A 370 39.27 -9.76 41.35
C ASP A 370 40.31 -10.62 40.61
N SER A 371 40.63 -10.29 39.36
CA SER A 371 41.71 -10.92 38.60
C SER A 371 43.10 -10.50 39.10
N ILE A 372 43.26 -9.26 39.58
CA ILE A 372 44.49 -8.77 40.22
C ILE A 372 44.63 -9.34 41.65
N ALA A 373 43.52 -9.52 42.37
CA ALA A 373 43.52 -10.14 43.70
C ALA A 373 43.85 -11.64 43.67
N LYS A 374 43.50 -12.37 42.61
CA LYS A 374 43.89 -13.78 42.45
C LYS A 374 45.39 -14.00 42.23
N VAL A 375 46.10 -13.03 41.65
CA VAL A 375 47.57 -13.09 41.48
C VAL A 375 48.30 -12.81 42.80
N ASN A 376 47.75 -11.95 43.67
CA ASN A 376 48.36 -11.63 44.98
C ASN A 376 48.02 -12.65 46.09
N VAL A 377 46.92 -13.42 45.94
CA VAL A 377 46.53 -14.48 46.90
C VAL A 377 47.36 -15.77 46.74
N GLU A 378 47.95 -16.01 45.58
CA GLU A 378 48.92 -17.11 45.39
C GLU A 378 50.31 -16.78 45.98
N GLN A 379 50.68 -15.49 46.11
CA GLN A 379 51.89 -15.08 46.84
C GLN A 379 51.73 -15.09 48.38
N ALA A 380 50.53 -14.85 48.92
CA ALA A 380 50.29 -14.89 50.37
C ALA A 380 50.12 -16.31 50.93
N LYS A 381 49.66 -17.28 50.12
CA LYS A 381 49.55 -18.69 50.52
C LYS A 381 50.90 -19.41 50.64
N ALA A 382 51.98 -18.85 50.08
CA ALA A 382 53.34 -19.33 50.27
C ALA A 382 53.97 -18.89 51.62
N LEU A 383 53.39 -17.90 52.32
CA LEU A 383 53.93 -17.37 53.59
C LEU A 383 53.17 -17.84 54.85
N GLU A 384 51.91 -18.29 54.74
CA GLU A 384 51.12 -18.80 55.89
C GLU A 384 51.37 -20.28 56.21
N LEU A 385 52.04 -21.02 55.30
CA LEU A 385 52.48 -22.41 55.51
C LEU A 385 53.69 -22.55 56.46
N LEU A 386 54.28 -21.44 56.93
CA LEU A 386 55.39 -21.42 57.90
C LEU A 386 55.00 -20.94 59.31
N LYS A 387 53.75 -20.55 59.59
CA LYS A 387 53.37 -19.94 60.88
C LYS A 387 52.27 -20.61 61.70
N LYS A 388 51.74 -21.77 61.29
CA LYS A 388 50.80 -22.55 62.14
C LYS A 388 51.21 -24.01 62.29
N ARG A 389 52.52 -24.19 62.49
CA ARG A 389 53.15 -25.34 63.17
C ARG A 389 53.47 -24.98 64.64
N ASN A 390 52.61 -24.17 65.26
CA ASN A 390 52.59 -23.91 66.70
C ASN A 390 51.14 -23.69 67.11
N ASP A 391 50.83 -24.16 68.31
CA ASP A 391 49.53 -24.10 69.00
C ASP A 391 48.57 -25.25 68.71
N SER A 392 49.13 -26.46 68.76
CA SER A 392 48.44 -27.59 69.37
C SER A 392 48.65 -27.48 70.89
N LEU A 393 47.69 -26.95 71.66
CA LEU A 393 47.46 -27.23 73.09
C LEU A 393 46.40 -26.29 73.72
N LYS A 394 45.13 -26.67 73.64
CA LYS A 394 44.23 -26.62 74.82
C LYS A 394 42.96 -27.44 74.57
N SER A 395 43.16 -28.75 74.67
CA SER A 395 42.14 -29.61 75.26
C SER A 395 41.68 -29.07 76.61
N VAL A 396 40.52 -29.56 77.07
CA VAL A 396 39.93 -29.44 78.42
C VAL A 396 38.84 -28.38 78.55
N LYS A 397 37.65 -28.69 78.02
CA LYS A 397 36.51 -29.05 78.90
C LYS A 397 35.30 -29.51 78.07
N SER A 398 35.43 -30.71 77.53
CA SER A 398 34.30 -31.63 77.60
C SER A 398 34.00 -31.90 79.09
N LYS A 399 32.72 -32.09 79.42
CA LYS A 399 32.17 -32.58 80.69
C LYS A 399 31.79 -31.48 81.69
N LEU A 400 30.56 -31.01 81.55
CA LEU A 400 29.44 -31.38 82.43
C LEU A 400 28.21 -31.56 81.51
N LYS A 401 27.77 -32.80 81.26
CA LYS A 401 26.72 -33.49 82.03
C LYS A 401 25.44 -32.65 82.06
N LYS A 402 24.46 -32.98 81.21
CA LYS A 402 23.42 -34.02 81.38
C LYS A 402 22.27 -33.54 82.29
N GLU A 403 21.08 -33.98 81.91
CA GLU A 403 19.89 -34.11 82.77
C GLU A 403 19.15 -32.83 83.17
N ALA A 404 18.29 -32.36 82.26
CA ALA A 404 16.90 -32.10 82.62
C ALA A 404 16.01 -32.24 81.39
N GLU A 405 15.29 -33.35 81.38
CA GLU A 405 13.91 -33.43 80.90
C GLU A 405 13.63 -33.44 79.39
N ARG A 406 13.84 -34.64 78.86
CA ARG A 406 12.72 -35.42 78.34
C ARG A 406 11.43 -35.24 79.17
N LYS A 407 10.47 -34.46 78.66
CA LYS A 407 9.03 -34.83 78.59
C LYS A 407 8.54 -34.29 77.25
N LYS A 408 8.56 -35.09 76.17
CA LYS A 408 7.50 -36.03 75.78
C LYS A 408 6.10 -35.43 75.94
N LYS A 409 5.39 -35.42 74.80
CA LYS A 409 3.93 -35.37 74.63
C LYS A 409 3.31 -33.97 74.70
N ASP A 410 2.34 -33.61 73.88
CA ASP A 410 1.60 -34.38 72.88
C ASP A 410 0.98 -33.44 71.85
N SER A 411 0.83 -34.01 70.68
CA SER A 411 -0.03 -33.63 69.57
C SER A 411 -1.51 -33.46 69.92
N LEU A 412 -2.16 -32.59 69.14
CA LEU A 412 -3.56 -32.62 68.70
C LEU A 412 -4.72 -32.41 69.72
N ALA A 413 -5.57 -31.46 69.32
CA ALA A 413 -7.04 -31.47 69.37
C ALA A 413 -7.77 -31.14 70.70
N LYS A 414 -8.37 -29.93 70.72
CA LYS A 414 -9.44 -29.34 71.56
C LYS A 414 -8.91 -27.96 72.01
N VAL A 415 -9.39 -26.79 71.58
CA VAL A 415 -10.76 -26.27 71.60
C VAL A 415 -10.77 -25.03 70.71
N LYS A 416 -11.42 -25.08 69.53
CA LYS A 416 -11.86 -23.88 68.78
C LYS A 416 -13.22 -24.16 68.15
N LYS A 417 -14.17 -24.49 69.01
CA LYS A 417 -15.59 -24.67 68.68
C LYS A 417 -16.49 -23.94 69.68
N GLU A 418 -16.21 -22.66 69.96
CA GLU A 418 -17.05 -21.82 70.84
C GLU A 418 -17.10 -20.34 70.42
N LYS A 419 -17.18 -20.05 69.11
CA LYS A 419 -17.49 -18.67 68.67
C LYS A 419 -18.26 -18.57 67.35
N ALA A 420 -19.09 -19.56 67.04
CA ALA A 420 -19.92 -19.61 65.83
C ALA A 420 -21.44 -19.75 66.11
N ASP A 421 -21.86 -20.03 67.35
CA ASP A 421 -23.27 -20.26 67.69
C ASP A 421 -24.01 -19.04 68.28
N ALA A 422 -23.39 -17.86 68.29
CA ALA A 422 -24.03 -16.61 68.77
C ALA A 422 -24.74 -15.81 67.66
N LEU A 423 -25.14 -16.44 66.54
CA LEU A 423 -25.79 -15.76 65.41
C LEU A 423 -27.09 -16.44 64.92
N LYS A 424 -27.76 -17.27 65.72
CA LYS A 424 -28.96 -17.99 65.26
C LYS A 424 -30.15 -18.00 66.22
N LEU A 425 -30.14 -17.15 67.24
CA LEU A 425 -31.24 -17.01 68.21
C LEU A 425 -31.74 -15.57 68.35
N LEU A 426 -31.87 -14.84 67.23
CA LEU A 426 -32.53 -13.52 67.16
C LEU A 426 -33.31 -13.35 65.83
N ARG A 427 -33.85 -14.47 65.33
CA ARG A 427 -34.85 -14.53 64.27
C ARG A 427 -35.89 -15.57 64.63
N LYS A 428 -36.88 -15.17 65.44
CA LYS A 428 -38.27 -15.62 65.40
C LYS A 428 -39.03 -14.98 66.57
N GLN A 429 -40.26 -14.57 66.26
CA GLN A 429 -41.33 -14.03 67.12
C GLN A 429 -41.56 -12.52 67.00
N ASN A 430 -42.82 -12.19 66.72
CA ASN A 430 -43.46 -10.88 66.55
C ASN A 430 -43.59 -10.34 65.10
N ASP A 431 -44.02 -11.23 64.21
CA ASP A 431 -45.44 -11.50 63.91
C ASP A 431 -46.43 -10.36 63.56
N ALA A 432 -47.27 -10.72 62.58
CA ALA A 432 -48.73 -10.70 62.64
C ALA A 432 -49.49 -9.36 62.68
N ALA A 433 -49.29 -8.50 61.67
CA ALA A 433 -50.26 -7.44 61.35
C ALA A 433 -50.63 -7.28 59.85
N ALA A 434 -50.16 -8.17 58.95
CA ALA A 434 -50.34 -7.98 57.50
C ALA A 434 -51.25 -9.02 56.81
N LYS A 435 -51.79 -9.99 57.54
CA LYS A 435 -52.53 -11.13 56.97
C LYS A 435 -54.05 -11.13 57.21
N ALA A 436 -54.60 -10.17 57.96
CA ALA A 436 -56.04 -10.13 58.25
C ALA A 436 -56.85 -9.12 57.40
N LYS A 437 -56.23 -8.38 56.46
CA LYS A 437 -56.90 -7.31 55.70
C LYS A 437 -57.18 -7.64 54.22
N LYS A 438 -56.82 -8.84 53.74
CA LYS A 438 -56.86 -9.20 52.31
C LYS A 438 -57.97 -10.18 51.90
N GLU A 439 -58.78 -10.65 52.84
CA GLU A 439 -59.71 -11.75 52.57
C GLU A 439 -61.20 -11.36 52.70
N ALA A 440 -61.49 -10.13 53.16
CA ALA A 440 -62.86 -9.59 53.28
C ALA A 440 -63.32 -8.74 52.07
N GLU A 441 -62.42 -8.23 51.21
CA GLU A 441 -62.81 -7.43 50.03
C GLU A 441 -63.19 -8.27 48.79
N LYS A 442 -63.18 -9.61 48.90
CA LYS A 442 -63.17 -10.51 47.73
C LYS A 442 -64.56 -10.88 47.19
N ASN A 443 -65.66 -10.67 47.93
CA ASN A 443 -66.96 -11.28 47.58
C ASN A 443 -68.11 -10.34 47.21
N GLU A 444 -67.93 -9.00 47.17
CA GLU A 444 -69.04 -8.06 46.85
C GLU A 444 -68.95 -7.43 45.45
N LYS A 445 -67.92 -7.75 44.65
CA LYS A 445 -67.67 -7.14 43.32
C LYS A 445 -67.98 -8.04 42.12
N ILE A 446 -68.78 -9.09 42.28
CA ILE A 446 -68.89 -10.17 41.28
C ILE A 446 -70.09 -10.04 40.31
N THR A 447 -71.10 -9.20 40.58
CA THR A 447 -72.34 -9.23 39.75
C THR A 447 -72.57 -8.03 38.82
N ILE A 448 -71.87 -6.90 39.00
CA ILE A 448 -72.02 -5.72 38.11
C ILE A 448 -70.90 -5.61 37.05
N LYS A 449 -69.81 -6.39 37.18
CA LYS A 449 -68.65 -6.33 36.27
C LYS A 449 -68.82 -7.05 34.93
N ARG A 450 -69.72 -8.03 34.84
CA ARG A 450 -69.83 -8.92 33.66
C ARG A 450 -70.47 -8.31 32.40
N SER A 451 -71.19 -7.19 32.52
CA SER A 451 -71.83 -6.52 31.37
C SER A 451 -70.94 -5.42 30.73
N SER A 452 -70.11 -4.75 31.54
CA SER A 452 -69.18 -3.70 31.08
C SER A 452 -67.86 -4.24 30.52
N GLU A 453 -67.36 -5.37 31.05
CA GLU A 453 -66.10 -5.98 30.58
C GLU A 453 -66.22 -6.58 29.16
N ALA A 454 -67.39 -7.06 28.73
CA ALA A 454 -67.55 -7.67 27.41
C ALA A 454 -67.50 -6.67 26.22
N LEU A 455 -67.90 -5.41 26.43
CA LEU A 455 -67.82 -4.35 25.40
C LEU A 455 -66.42 -3.75 25.32
N LEU A 456 -65.77 -3.53 26.47
CA LEU A 456 -64.37 -3.05 26.54
C LEU A 456 -63.39 -4.08 25.97
N ILE A 457 -63.57 -5.37 26.23
CA ILE A 457 -62.72 -6.44 25.66
C ILE A 457 -62.88 -6.55 24.13
N LYS A 458 -64.05 -6.21 23.57
CA LYS A 458 -64.30 -6.26 22.12
C LYS A 458 -63.67 -5.07 21.39
N GLU A 459 -63.68 -3.88 21.99
CA GLU A 459 -62.94 -2.71 21.47
C GLU A 459 -61.43 -2.84 21.66
N GLU A 460 -60.97 -3.37 22.80
CA GLU A 460 -59.55 -3.65 23.04
C GLU A 460 -59.03 -4.73 22.11
N LYS A 461 -59.76 -5.82 21.85
CA LYS A 461 -59.38 -6.80 20.83
C LYS A 461 -59.29 -6.19 19.43
N ARG A 462 -60.21 -5.30 19.04
CA ARG A 462 -60.12 -4.60 17.73
C ARG A 462 -58.91 -3.67 17.64
N LYS A 463 -58.59 -2.94 18.72
CA LYS A 463 -57.38 -2.11 18.81
C LYS A 463 -56.12 -2.96 18.79
N TYR A 464 -56.10 -4.08 19.51
CA TYR A 464 -54.99 -5.02 19.57
C TYR A 464 -54.77 -5.72 18.23
N ASP A 465 -55.82 -6.19 17.55
CA ASP A 465 -55.72 -6.80 16.21
C ASP A 465 -55.30 -5.78 15.14
N SER A 466 -55.75 -4.53 15.25
CA SER A 466 -55.28 -3.43 14.41
C SER A 466 -53.81 -3.09 14.66
N LEU A 467 -53.37 -3.11 15.92
CA LEU A 467 -51.97 -2.90 16.31
C LEU A 467 -51.08 -4.05 15.85
N ILE A 468 -51.53 -5.30 15.97
CA ILE A 468 -50.80 -6.48 15.48
C ILE A 468 -50.71 -6.44 13.95
N LYS A 469 -51.76 -6.05 13.23
CA LYS A 469 -51.69 -5.85 11.76
C LYS A 469 -50.76 -4.71 11.38
N ALA A 470 -50.81 -3.58 12.09
CA ALA A 470 -49.89 -2.46 11.89
C ALA A 470 -48.44 -2.89 12.16
N GLN A 471 -48.16 -3.62 13.24
CA GLN A 471 -46.84 -4.17 13.55
C GLN A 471 -46.37 -5.23 12.57
N GLN A 472 -47.27 -6.07 12.03
CA GLN A 472 -46.92 -7.04 10.99
C GLN A 472 -46.60 -6.34 9.67
N GLN A 473 -47.31 -5.26 9.34
CA GLN A 473 -47.05 -4.46 8.15
C GLN A 473 -45.75 -3.67 8.29
N GLU A 474 -45.53 -3.05 9.45
CA GLU A 474 -44.28 -2.36 9.80
C GLU A 474 -43.10 -3.35 9.83
N ARG A 475 -43.29 -4.59 10.32
CA ARG A 475 -42.27 -5.65 10.22
C ARG A 475 -41.99 -6.07 8.78
N LYS A 476 -43.02 -6.19 7.92
CA LYS A 476 -42.85 -6.50 6.49
C LYS A 476 -42.13 -5.37 5.76
N GLU A 477 -42.48 -4.12 6.05
CA GLU A 477 -41.79 -2.93 5.53
C GLU A 477 -40.36 -2.83 6.04
N LEU A 478 -40.11 -3.16 7.31
CA LEU A 478 -38.77 -3.24 7.90
C LEU A 478 -37.96 -4.39 7.29
N GLN A 479 -38.58 -5.53 6.97
CA GLN A 479 -37.92 -6.65 6.28
C GLN A 479 -37.62 -6.29 4.82
N ALA A 480 -38.50 -5.55 4.14
CA ALA A 480 -38.26 -5.03 2.80
C ALA A 480 -37.17 -3.94 2.79
N LEU A 481 -37.13 -3.08 3.81
CA LEU A 481 -36.06 -2.09 4.03
C LEU A 481 -34.74 -2.76 4.38
N LYS A 482 -34.74 -3.84 5.17
CA LYS A 482 -33.55 -4.67 5.43
C LYS A 482 -33.05 -5.33 4.16
N ARG A 483 -33.92 -5.95 3.35
CA ARG A 483 -33.53 -6.51 2.04
C ARG A 483 -32.95 -5.45 1.09
N LYS A 484 -33.54 -4.25 1.07
CA LYS A 484 -32.99 -3.10 0.31
C LYS A 484 -31.65 -2.64 0.89
N SER A 485 -31.51 -2.59 2.22
CA SER A 485 -30.26 -2.25 2.91
C SER A 485 -29.18 -3.30 2.69
N ASP A 486 -29.52 -4.59 2.64
CA ASP A 486 -28.59 -5.69 2.39
C ASP A 486 -28.15 -5.71 0.92
N SER A 487 -29.07 -5.40 -0.01
CA SER A 487 -28.73 -5.18 -1.43
C SER A 487 -27.85 -3.94 -1.61
N ILE A 488 -28.14 -2.84 -0.91
CA ILE A 488 -27.28 -1.65 -0.88
C ILE A 488 -25.93 -1.96 -0.22
N ALA A 489 -25.90 -2.79 0.82
CA ALA A 489 -24.66 -3.22 1.46
C ALA A 489 -23.81 -4.11 0.55
N GLN A 490 -24.44 -4.97 -0.26
CA GLN A 490 -23.78 -5.75 -1.31
C GLN A 490 -23.23 -4.85 -2.42
N VAL A 491 -24.00 -3.86 -2.88
CA VAL A 491 -23.52 -2.86 -3.86
C VAL A 491 -22.39 -2.03 -3.30
N ILE A 492 -22.48 -1.56 -2.05
CA ILE A 492 -21.40 -0.83 -1.37
C ILE A 492 -20.18 -1.74 -1.14
N ALA A 493 -20.36 -3.03 -0.89
CA ALA A 493 -19.25 -3.98 -0.75
C ALA A 493 -18.56 -4.24 -2.09
N LEU A 494 -19.32 -4.37 -3.18
CA LEU A 494 -18.80 -4.48 -4.54
C LEU A 494 -18.06 -3.20 -4.95
N GLU A 495 -18.69 -2.03 -4.75
CA GLU A 495 -18.09 -0.72 -4.99
C GLU A 495 -16.85 -0.53 -4.11
N ARG A 496 -16.84 -1.00 -2.86
CA ARG A 496 -15.62 -0.98 -2.02
C ARG A 496 -14.55 -1.91 -2.55
N GLN A 497 -14.87 -3.10 -3.06
CA GLN A 497 -13.90 -4.00 -3.67
C GLN A 497 -13.33 -3.40 -4.96
N GLU A 498 -14.17 -2.78 -5.80
CA GLU A 498 -13.75 -2.04 -6.99
C GLU A 498 -12.93 -0.80 -6.62
N LEU A 499 -13.29 -0.08 -5.56
CA LEU A 499 -12.57 1.10 -5.07
C LEU A 499 -11.26 0.70 -4.36
N ILE A 500 -11.17 -0.49 -3.77
CA ILE A 500 -9.93 -1.09 -3.29
C ILE A 500 -9.06 -1.54 -4.48
N ALA A 501 -9.64 -2.09 -5.54
CA ALA A 501 -8.92 -2.45 -6.76
C ALA A 501 -8.42 -1.21 -7.53
N LEU A 502 -9.25 -0.16 -7.60
CA LEU A 502 -8.90 1.17 -8.10
C LEU A 502 -7.86 1.83 -7.20
N ARG A 503 -7.98 1.76 -5.88
CA ARG A 503 -6.93 2.24 -4.96
C ARG A 503 -5.65 1.44 -5.05
N LYS A 504 -5.70 0.14 -5.34
CA LYS A 504 -4.50 -0.67 -5.62
C LYS A 504 -3.87 -0.25 -6.96
N ARG A 505 -4.67 -0.02 -8.01
CA ARG A 505 -4.19 0.53 -9.30
C ARG A 505 -3.67 1.96 -9.17
N ASP A 506 -4.31 2.80 -8.39
CA ASP A 506 -3.91 4.19 -8.08
C ASP A 506 -2.76 4.22 -7.10
N SER A 507 -2.62 3.24 -6.21
CA SER A 507 -1.44 3.10 -5.35
C SER A 507 -0.26 2.58 -6.16
N ILE A 508 -0.46 1.71 -7.15
CA ILE A 508 0.55 1.31 -8.14
C ILE A 508 0.86 2.48 -9.09
N ALA A 509 -0.14 3.26 -9.50
CA ALA A 509 0.05 4.44 -10.35
C ALA A 509 0.64 5.63 -9.58
N LYS A 510 0.36 5.78 -8.28
CA LYS A 510 1.04 6.72 -7.38
C LYS A 510 2.42 6.23 -6.97
N LEU A 511 2.67 4.93 -6.81
CA LEU A 511 4.04 4.38 -6.73
C LEU A 511 4.83 4.63 -8.02
N ASN A 512 4.16 4.59 -9.18
CA ASN A 512 4.77 4.88 -10.48
C ASN A 512 4.87 6.37 -10.81
N ASN A 513 4.00 7.24 -10.25
CA ASN A 513 4.00 8.69 -10.49
C ASN A 513 4.73 9.48 -9.38
N GLN A 514 4.80 9.01 -8.13
CA GLN A 514 5.75 9.50 -7.11
C GLN A 514 7.19 9.11 -7.48
N ARG A 515 7.40 8.10 -8.33
CA ARG A 515 8.68 7.80 -8.98
C ARG A 515 9.06 8.79 -10.11
N LEU A 516 8.18 9.72 -10.49
CA LEU A 516 8.37 10.60 -11.66
C LEU A 516 8.31 12.11 -11.32
N GLN A 517 8.13 12.51 -10.05
CA GLN A 517 7.91 13.93 -9.70
C GLN A 517 8.68 14.47 -8.49
N THR A 518 9.47 13.66 -7.76
CA THR A 518 10.35 14.18 -6.69
C THR A 518 11.72 14.59 -7.19
N ASP A 519 11.92 14.57 -8.50
CA ASP A 519 13.21 14.39 -9.16
C ASP A 519 14.16 15.60 -9.37
N ASN A 520 14.00 16.78 -8.77
CA ASN A 520 14.85 17.93 -9.19
C ASN A 520 15.94 18.39 -8.23
N SER A 521 16.12 17.74 -7.06
CA SER A 521 17.33 17.98 -6.24
C SER A 521 17.72 16.83 -5.31
N GLN A 522 16.95 15.74 -5.28
CA GLN A 522 17.29 14.49 -4.58
C GLN A 522 17.47 13.30 -5.56
N GLN A 523 17.33 13.50 -6.89
CA GLN A 523 17.46 12.42 -7.89
C GLN A 523 18.86 11.84 -7.98
N GLU A 524 19.88 12.70 -7.91
CA GLU A 524 21.24 12.31 -8.32
C GLU A 524 21.83 11.30 -7.32
N ASP A 525 21.60 11.49 -6.02
CA ASP A 525 22.12 10.59 -4.99
C ASP A 525 21.37 9.25 -4.90
N ILE A 526 20.07 9.23 -5.19
CA ILE A 526 19.27 8.00 -5.15
C ILE A 526 19.42 7.20 -6.44
N SER A 527 19.50 7.88 -7.59
CA SER A 527 19.80 7.26 -8.90
C SER A 527 21.18 6.64 -8.91
N ARG A 528 22.19 7.33 -8.34
CA ARG A 528 23.54 6.79 -8.18
C ARG A 528 23.57 5.56 -7.27
N LYS A 529 22.85 5.57 -6.13
CA LYS A 529 22.72 4.39 -5.25
C LYS A 529 21.91 3.25 -5.86
N ALA A 530 20.91 3.53 -6.69
CA ALA A 530 20.10 2.54 -7.38
C ALA A 530 20.84 1.93 -8.57
N HIS A 531 21.59 2.73 -9.34
CA HIS A 531 22.54 2.26 -10.36
C HIS A 531 23.67 1.45 -9.73
N GLU A 532 24.22 1.90 -8.60
CA GLU A 532 25.25 1.15 -7.88
C GLU A 532 24.69 -0.17 -7.32
N LYS A 533 23.44 -0.19 -6.85
CA LYS A 533 22.77 -1.42 -6.41
C LYS A 533 22.45 -2.36 -7.57
N ALA A 534 21.92 -1.85 -8.68
CA ALA A 534 21.65 -2.64 -9.88
C ALA A 534 22.94 -3.14 -10.55
N ALA A 535 24.02 -2.35 -10.53
CA ALA A 535 25.35 -2.76 -10.96
C ALA A 535 25.95 -3.80 -10.01
N LYS A 536 25.79 -3.66 -8.69
CA LYS A 536 26.18 -4.69 -7.72
C LYS A 536 25.38 -5.98 -7.90
N GLU A 537 24.09 -5.89 -8.22
CA GLU A 537 23.21 -7.04 -8.43
C GLU A 537 23.51 -7.74 -9.77
N ALA A 538 23.77 -6.97 -10.83
CA ALA A 538 24.26 -7.50 -12.10
C ALA A 538 25.65 -8.13 -11.97
N ALA A 539 26.58 -7.47 -11.27
CA ALA A 539 27.91 -8.00 -10.97
C ALA A 539 27.86 -9.23 -10.04
N PHE A 540 26.84 -9.33 -9.18
CA PHE A 540 26.59 -10.52 -8.36
C PHE A 540 26.07 -11.68 -9.19
N LEU A 541 25.12 -11.44 -10.10
CA LEU A 541 24.60 -12.42 -11.06
C LEU A 541 25.69 -12.91 -12.04
N GLU A 542 26.54 -12.01 -12.51
CA GLU A 542 27.69 -12.34 -13.36
C GLU A 542 28.74 -13.13 -12.57
N ARG A 543 29.03 -12.74 -11.32
CA ARG A 543 29.86 -13.53 -10.40
C ARG A 543 29.29 -14.93 -10.16
N MET A 544 27.98 -15.08 -9.99
CA MET A 544 27.33 -16.39 -9.82
C MET A 544 27.54 -17.27 -11.07
N LYS A 545 27.36 -16.73 -12.28
CA LYS A 545 27.67 -17.47 -13.52
C LYS A 545 29.14 -17.91 -13.59
N PHE A 546 30.06 -17.04 -13.16
CA PHE A 546 31.51 -17.35 -13.11
C PHE A 546 31.87 -18.45 -12.08
N ARG A 547 31.00 -18.69 -11.08
CA ARG A 547 31.15 -19.79 -10.11
C ARG A 547 30.73 -21.14 -10.69
N ASP A 548 29.77 -21.16 -11.61
CA ASP A 548 29.21 -22.43 -12.13
C ASP A 548 30.10 -23.08 -13.22
N SER A 549 31.02 -22.32 -13.85
CA SER A 549 31.91 -22.81 -14.91
C SER A 549 33.41 -22.72 -14.56
N CYS A 550 34.22 -23.58 -15.17
CA CYS A 550 35.68 -23.51 -15.04
C CYS A 550 36.26 -22.53 -16.06
N HIS A 551 37.08 -21.58 -15.59
CA HIS A 551 37.76 -20.58 -16.41
C HIS A 551 39.26 -20.75 -16.28
N TYR A 552 39.98 -20.64 -17.40
CA TYR A 552 41.37 -21.08 -17.50
C TYR A 552 42.25 -19.98 -18.09
N GLN A 553 43.36 -19.68 -17.41
CA GLN A 553 44.48 -18.94 -17.99
C GLN A 553 45.32 -19.84 -18.90
N ILE A 554 45.51 -21.09 -18.49
CA ILE A 554 46.25 -22.10 -19.25
C ILE A 554 45.43 -23.38 -19.17
N ASN A 555 45.16 -23.99 -20.32
CA ASN A 555 44.58 -25.33 -20.40
C ASN A 555 45.17 -26.02 -21.62
N GLU A 556 46.45 -26.35 -21.50
CA GLU A 556 47.28 -26.78 -22.61
C GLU A 556 47.83 -28.18 -22.36
N TYR A 557 47.80 -28.97 -23.41
CA TYR A 557 48.47 -30.26 -23.47
C TYR A 557 49.66 -30.15 -24.40
N ASP A 558 50.85 -30.27 -23.84
CA ASP A 558 52.09 -30.36 -24.61
C ASP A 558 52.32 -31.82 -25.02
N LYS A 559 52.13 -32.09 -26.32
CA LYS A 559 52.29 -33.42 -26.91
C LYS A 559 53.76 -33.87 -26.99
N PHE A 560 54.72 -32.95 -27.02
CA PHE A 560 56.15 -33.29 -27.12
C PHE A 560 56.68 -33.82 -25.80
N TYR A 561 56.30 -33.18 -24.69
CA TYR A 561 56.74 -33.58 -23.35
C TYR A 561 55.71 -34.46 -22.60
N ASN A 562 54.53 -34.68 -23.18
CA ASN A 562 53.40 -35.36 -22.55
C ASN A 562 53.02 -34.70 -21.21
N ILE A 563 52.99 -33.36 -21.18
CA ILE A 563 52.69 -32.56 -19.99
C ILE A 563 51.37 -31.85 -20.20
N THR A 564 50.41 -32.11 -19.31
CA THR A 564 49.20 -31.29 -19.21
C THR A 564 49.44 -30.19 -18.18
N THR A 565 49.25 -28.93 -18.58
CA THR A 565 49.31 -27.76 -17.70
C THR A 565 47.95 -27.11 -17.68
N ILE A 566 47.35 -27.03 -16.49
CA ILE A 566 46.07 -26.39 -16.26
C ILE A 566 46.27 -25.33 -15.18
N ARG A 567 45.90 -24.08 -15.48
CA ARG A 567 45.86 -22.97 -14.55
C ARG A 567 44.51 -22.29 -14.68
N THR A 568 43.78 -22.19 -13.58
CA THR A 568 42.52 -21.45 -13.59
C THR A 568 42.76 -19.94 -13.65
N GLU A 569 41.75 -19.18 -14.07
CA GLU A 569 41.73 -17.74 -13.78
C GLU A 569 41.71 -17.48 -12.27
N ALA A 570 42.08 -16.26 -11.89
CA ALA A 570 42.07 -15.81 -10.50
C ALA A 570 40.65 -15.59 -10.01
N TYR A 571 40.24 -16.32 -8.98
CA TYR A 571 38.93 -16.19 -8.35
C TYR A 571 39.03 -15.36 -7.07
N THR A 572 38.22 -14.31 -6.96
CA THR A 572 38.15 -13.50 -5.74
C THR A 572 37.49 -14.27 -4.60
N LEU A 573 38.24 -14.58 -3.54
CA LEU A 573 37.71 -15.19 -2.32
C LEU A 573 37.18 -14.15 -1.33
N SER A 574 37.82 -13.00 -1.25
CA SER A 574 37.41 -11.87 -0.42
C SER A 574 38.03 -10.58 -0.96
N ASN A 575 37.68 -9.43 -0.37
CA ASN A 575 38.32 -8.16 -0.70
C ASN A 575 39.85 -8.32 -0.59
N ASN A 576 40.54 -8.07 -1.69
CA ASN A 576 42.01 -8.12 -1.82
C ASN A 576 42.65 -9.52 -1.72
N LEU A 577 41.87 -10.62 -1.72
CA LEU A 577 42.42 -11.98 -1.81
C LEU A 577 41.83 -12.73 -3.01
N THR A 578 42.72 -13.18 -3.89
CA THR A 578 42.37 -14.07 -5.01
C THR A 578 43.03 -15.42 -4.86
N VAL A 579 42.43 -16.44 -5.47
CA VAL A 579 42.94 -17.80 -5.48
C VAL A 579 42.90 -18.40 -6.87
N GLU A 580 43.96 -19.11 -7.21
CA GLU A 580 44.11 -19.84 -8.46
C GLU A 580 44.48 -21.30 -8.17
N LEU A 581 44.04 -22.20 -9.03
CA LEU A 581 44.41 -23.60 -9.00
C LEU A 581 45.30 -23.91 -10.19
N TYR A 582 46.37 -24.64 -9.91
CA TYR A 582 47.36 -25.00 -10.91
C TYR A 582 47.67 -26.49 -10.83
N ARG A 583 47.57 -27.18 -11.95
CA ARG A 583 48.05 -28.55 -12.11
C ARG A 583 49.06 -28.59 -13.24
N GLN A 584 50.20 -29.21 -12.96
CA GLN A 584 51.11 -29.65 -14.00
C GLN A 584 51.40 -31.13 -13.78
N ASN A 585 50.97 -31.95 -14.73
CA ASN A 585 51.00 -33.41 -14.61
C ASN A 585 50.32 -33.85 -13.29
N ARG A 586 51.02 -34.55 -12.37
CA ARG A 586 50.48 -34.97 -11.06
C ARG A 586 50.66 -33.94 -9.93
N LYS A 587 51.34 -32.82 -10.18
CA LYS A 587 51.61 -31.81 -9.16
C LYS A 587 50.50 -30.77 -9.17
N THR A 588 49.75 -30.72 -8.08
CA THR A 588 48.69 -29.73 -7.87
C THR A 588 49.15 -28.68 -6.87
N ASN A 589 48.91 -27.42 -7.18
CA ASN A 589 49.24 -26.27 -6.37
C ASN A 589 48.04 -25.32 -6.29
N VAL A 590 48.02 -24.55 -5.21
CA VAL A 590 47.10 -23.44 -5.00
C VAL A 590 47.93 -22.17 -4.84
N PHE A 591 47.47 -21.10 -5.47
CA PHE A 591 48.01 -19.76 -5.29
C PHE A 591 47.02 -18.93 -4.49
N PHE A 592 47.50 -18.24 -3.47
CA PHE A 592 46.75 -17.25 -2.71
C PHE A 592 47.45 -15.91 -2.90
N ASN A 593 46.83 -14.99 -3.61
CA ASN A 593 47.41 -13.69 -3.92
C ASN A 593 46.65 -12.62 -3.14
N TYR A 594 47.32 -12.01 -2.16
CA TYR A 594 46.75 -10.95 -1.34
C TYR A 594 47.45 -9.63 -1.63
N SER A 595 46.68 -8.61 -2.00
CA SER A 595 47.21 -7.31 -2.46
C SER A 595 47.65 -6.38 -1.32
N GLY A 596 47.70 -6.86 -0.08
CA GLY A 596 48.22 -6.11 1.06
C GLY A 596 49.61 -6.61 1.46
N ASP A 597 50.39 -5.72 2.05
CA ASP A 597 51.75 -6.01 2.49
C ASP A 597 51.74 -6.81 3.80
N LEU A 598 52.42 -7.96 3.79
CA LEU A 598 52.65 -8.82 4.96
C LEU A 598 54.16 -9.11 5.14
N GLY A 599 55.01 -8.31 4.51
CA GLY A 599 56.42 -8.59 4.26
C GLY A 599 56.59 -9.45 3.01
N CYS A 600 57.36 -10.53 3.13
CA CYS A 600 57.63 -11.46 2.03
C CYS A 600 56.83 -12.77 2.15
N ALA A 601 56.51 -13.37 1.01
CA ALA A 601 56.12 -14.77 0.93
C ALA A 601 57.39 -15.64 0.89
N SER A 602 57.84 -16.15 2.03
CA SER A 602 59.11 -16.88 2.13
C SER A 602 58.92 -18.39 2.27
N TYR A 603 59.73 -19.17 1.56
CA TYR A 603 59.80 -20.63 1.72
C TYR A 603 60.80 -21.07 2.79
N LEU A 604 61.62 -20.16 3.33
CA LEU A 604 62.72 -20.47 4.23
C LEU A 604 62.20 -20.99 5.59
N PRO A 605 62.74 -22.10 6.14
CA PRO A 605 62.16 -22.79 7.30
C PRO A 605 61.88 -21.90 8.53
N ASN A 606 62.79 -20.98 8.86
CA ASN A 606 62.69 -20.15 10.07
C ASN A 606 61.76 -18.94 9.92
N GLN A 607 61.36 -18.62 8.69
CA GLN A 607 60.51 -17.47 8.36
C GLN A 607 59.43 -17.86 7.35
N ARG A 608 59.03 -19.14 7.37
CA ARG A 608 58.19 -19.70 6.32
C ARG A 608 56.79 -19.11 6.39
N SER A 609 56.40 -18.45 5.31
CA SER A 609 55.05 -17.90 5.16
C SER A 609 54.04 -19.05 5.07
N SER A 610 52.83 -18.81 5.59
CA SER A 610 51.79 -19.84 5.65
C SER A 610 50.40 -19.25 5.42
N VAL A 611 49.53 -20.10 4.88
CA VAL A 611 48.09 -19.81 4.74
C VAL A 611 47.34 -20.91 5.48
N LYS A 612 46.46 -20.56 6.42
CA LYS A 612 45.60 -21.51 7.12
C LYS A 612 44.17 -21.29 6.71
N VAL A 613 43.56 -22.30 6.09
CA VAL A 613 42.16 -22.28 5.68
C VAL A 613 41.35 -23.06 6.70
N THR A 614 40.43 -22.39 7.40
CA THR A 614 39.47 -23.03 8.31
C THR A 614 38.15 -23.19 7.58
N LEU A 615 37.59 -24.40 7.61
CA LEU A 615 36.32 -24.75 6.99
C LEU A 615 35.16 -24.63 7.99
N GLU A 616 33.91 -24.63 7.50
CA GLU A 616 32.71 -24.52 8.35
C GLU A 616 32.52 -25.72 9.29
N ASN A 617 33.03 -26.90 8.91
CA ASN A 617 33.12 -28.09 9.78
C ASN A 617 34.23 -27.99 10.87
N ASN A 618 34.85 -26.82 11.04
CA ASN A 618 35.95 -26.50 11.97
C ASN A 618 37.27 -27.23 11.71
N GLN A 619 37.46 -27.90 10.57
CA GLN A 619 38.77 -28.40 10.16
C GLN A 619 39.63 -27.24 9.67
N THR A 620 40.91 -27.23 10.04
CA THR A 620 41.87 -26.20 9.60
C THR A 620 43.02 -26.85 8.84
N ILE A 621 43.25 -26.38 7.62
CA ILE A 621 44.24 -26.91 6.69
C ILE A 621 45.37 -25.88 6.56
N PRO A 622 46.59 -26.19 7.04
CA PRO A 622 47.74 -25.34 6.84
C PRO A 622 48.38 -25.59 5.47
N PHE A 623 48.76 -24.50 4.82
CA PHE A 623 49.56 -24.45 3.60
C PHE A 623 50.85 -23.70 3.90
N TYR A 624 51.93 -24.12 3.27
CA TYR A 624 53.24 -23.49 3.43
C TYR A 624 53.79 -23.08 2.09
N HIS A 625 54.43 -21.90 2.06
CA HIS A 625 54.97 -21.35 0.83
C HIS A 625 56.05 -22.28 0.25
N SER A 626 56.06 -22.41 -1.07
CA SER A 626 56.86 -23.38 -1.82
C SER A 626 57.44 -22.82 -3.12
N TRP A 627 57.41 -21.50 -3.29
CA TRP A 627 57.94 -20.81 -4.46
C TRP A 627 58.98 -19.77 -4.06
N ASP A 628 59.39 -18.96 -5.03
CA ASP A 628 60.42 -17.94 -4.87
C ASP A 628 59.95 -16.85 -3.90
N ILE A 629 60.92 -16.24 -3.22
CA ILE A 629 60.62 -15.19 -2.24
C ILE A 629 60.22 -13.92 -2.99
N GLU A 630 58.97 -13.51 -2.81
CA GLU A 630 58.44 -12.25 -3.32
C GLU A 630 58.00 -11.36 -2.16
N CYS A 631 58.35 -10.08 -2.22
CA CYS A 631 58.07 -9.09 -1.18
C CYS A 631 57.20 -7.96 -1.74
N GLY A 632 56.37 -7.35 -0.89
CA GLY A 632 55.35 -6.38 -1.30
C GLY A 632 53.97 -7.05 -1.33
N GLU A 633 53.43 -7.33 -2.52
CA GLU A 633 52.19 -8.11 -2.60
C GLU A 633 52.43 -9.54 -2.11
N PHE A 634 51.51 -10.07 -1.30
CA PHE A 634 51.64 -11.41 -0.74
C PHE A 634 51.22 -12.45 -1.78
N LEU A 635 52.19 -12.87 -2.59
CA LEU A 635 52.04 -13.87 -3.64
C LEU A 635 52.46 -15.24 -3.12
N PHE A 636 51.47 -16.07 -2.77
CA PHE A 636 51.72 -17.30 -2.04
C PHE A 636 51.38 -18.53 -2.88
N LYS A 637 52.35 -19.42 -3.08
CA LYS A 637 52.13 -20.73 -3.71
C LYS A 637 52.34 -21.87 -2.71
N ALA A 638 51.37 -22.77 -2.62
CA ALA A 638 51.51 -24.00 -1.86
C ALA A 638 51.12 -25.22 -2.68
N ARG A 639 51.78 -26.35 -2.35
CA ARG A 639 51.42 -27.66 -2.89
C ARG A 639 50.13 -28.17 -2.24
N LEU A 640 49.23 -28.68 -3.06
CA LEU A 640 48.03 -29.40 -2.63
C LEU A 640 48.30 -30.92 -2.66
N THR A 641 48.14 -31.56 -1.51
CA THR A 641 48.18 -33.02 -1.39
C THR A 641 46.79 -33.62 -1.63
N SER A 642 46.72 -34.90 -2.02
CA SER A 642 45.42 -35.58 -2.23
C SER A 642 44.56 -35.57 -0.97
N ALA A 643 45.15 -35.69 0.23
CA ALA A 643 44.43 -35.61 1.49
C ALA A 643 43.81 -34.21 1.72
N GLN A 644 44.56 -33.14 1.44
CA GLN A 644 44.04 -31.78 1.53
C GLN A 644 42.93 -31.52 0.50
N ILE A 645 43.09 -32.00 -0.74
CA ILE A 645 42.05 -31.90 -1.77
C ILE A 645 40.75 -32.55 -1.31
N SER A 646 40.80 -33.77 -0.78
CA SER A 646 39.62 -34.46 -0.26
C SER A 646 38.95 -33.69 0.89
N ILE A 647 39.73 -33.12 1.80
CA ILE A 647 39.20 -32.31 2.91
C ILE A 647 38.53 -31.03 2.40
N LEU A 648 39.19 -30.30 1.49
CA LEU A 648 38.72 -29.02 0.97
C LEU A 648 37.43 -29.16 0.14
N LYS A 649 37.17 -30.33 -0.45
CA LYS A 649 35.92 -30.64 -1.17
C LYS A 649 34.71 -30.87 -0.27
N ASN A 650 34.92 -31.14 1.02
CA ASN A 650 33.86 -31.63 1.89
C ASN A 650 33.12 -30.53 2.66
N SER A 651 33.67 -29.32 2.75
CA SER A 651 33.07 -28.23 3.52
C SER A 651 33.46 -26.86 2.97
N PRO A 652 32.54 -25.87 2.97
CA PRO A 652 32.85 -24.50 2.58
C PRO A 652 33.89 -23.85 3.50
N ILE A 653 34.56 -22.81 2.99
CA ILE A 653 35.54 -22.02 3.73
C ILE A 653 34.82 -21.11 4.75
N LYS A 654 35.28 -21.16 6.00
CA LYS A 654 34.83 -20.30 7.09
C LYS A 654 35.71 -19.06 7.25
N SER A 655 37.02 -19.24 7.23
CA SER A 655 38.00 -18.14 7.39
C SER A 655 39.37 -18.54 6.86
N ILE A 656 40.19 -17.55 6.53
CA ILE A 656 41.57 -17.74 6.06
C ILE A 656 42.51 -16.87 6.89
N VAL A 657 43.63 -17.42 7.35
CA VAL A 657 44.71 -16.68 7.99
C VAL A 657 45.94 -16.72 7.09
N LEU A 658 46.36 -15.56 6.61
CA LEU A 658 47.60 -15.34 5.87
C LEU A 658 48.69 -14.92 6.85
N LYS A 659 49.89 -15.47 6.71
CA LYS A 659 51.06 -15.09 7.52
C LYS A 659 52.26 -14.93 6.60
N GLY A 660 52.77 -13.71 6.48
CA GLY A 660 54.04 -13.38 5.85
C GLY A 660 55.20 -13.40 6.85
N THR A 661 56.33 -12.84 6.43
CA THR A 661 57.52 -12.73 7.29
C THR A 661 57.36 -11.68 8.38
N GLU A 662 56.58 -10.62 8.13
CA GLU A 662 56.45 -9.47 9.04
C GLU A 662 55.10 -9.41 9.74
N ASP A 663 54.01 -9.65 9.00
CA ASP A 663 52.65 -9.52 9.54
C ASP A 663 51.73 -10.71 9.17
N SER A 664 50.55 -10.74 9.77
CA SER A 664 49.51 -11.73 9.52
C SER A 664 48.14 -11.09 9.35
N LYS A 665 47.36 -11.63 8.42
CA LYS A 665 46.00 -11.17 8.13
C LYS A 665 44.99 -12.28 8.33
N GLN A 666 44.04 -12.05 9.22
CA GLN A 666 42.86 -12.90 9.33
C GLN A 666 41.71 -12.34 8.50
N ILE A 667 41.15 -13.20 7.64
CA ILE A 667 40.04 -12.91 6.74
C ILE A 667 38.86 -13.80 7.17
N ASN A 668 37.86 -13.16 7.78
CA ASN A 668 36.66 -13.84 8.29
C ASN A 668 35.48 -13.77 7.31
N PHE A 669 35.46 -12.78 6.43
CA PHE A 669 34.44 -12.64 5.40
C PHE A 669 34.95 -13.24 4.09
N ILE A 670 34.40 -14.38 3.71
CA ILE A 670 34.70 -15.08 2.46
C ILE A 670 33.49 -14.95 1.55
N GLU A 671 33.67 -14.28 0.43
CA GLU A 671 32.63 -14.03 -0.57
C GLU A 671 32.31 -15.31 -1.37
N TYR A 672 33.32 -16.12 -1.68
CA TYR A 672 33.18 -17.38 -2.39
C TYR A 672 33.60 -18.58 -1.53
N LYS A 673 32.72 -19.01 -0.62
CA LYS A 673 33.02 -20.04 0.38
C LYS A 673 33.16 -21.43 -0.22
N GLU A 674 32.42 -21.71 -1.28
CA GLU A 674 32.35 -22.99 -1.97
C GLU A 674 33.49 -23.19 -2.97
N PHE A 675 34.41 -22.23 -3.08
CA PHE A 675 35.49 -22.22 -4.09
C PHE A 675 36.19 -23.57 -4.26
N PHE A 676 36.68 -24.19 -3.19
CA PHE A 676 37.39 -25.45 -3.32
C PHE A 676 36.48 -26.61 -3.75
N ILE A 677 35.22 -26.60 -3.31
CA ILE A 677 34.21 -27.59 -3.70
C ILE A 677 33.94 -27.49 -5.20
N ASP A 678 33.76 -26.26 -5.67
CA ASP A 678 33.37 -25.97 -7.05
C ASP A 678 34.54 -26.04 -8.03
N LYS A 679 35.75 -25.62 -7.61
CA LYS A 679 36.87 -25.38 -8.54
C LYS A 679 37.95 -26.45 -8.51
N LEU A 680 38.07 -27.27 -7.47
CA LEU A 680 39.06 -28.36 -7.49
C LEU A 680 38.80 -29.34 -8.64
N LYS A 681 37.53 -29.59 -9.01
CA LYS A 681 37.17 -30.42 -10.18
C LYS A 681 37.68 -29.86 -11.52
N CYS A 682 37.99 -28.56 -11.60
CA CYS A 682 38.45 -27.93 -12.84
C CYS A 682 39.87 -28.34 -13.24
N ILE A 683 40.65 -28.88 -12.30
CA ILE A 683 42.06 -29.26 -12.49
C ILE A 683 42.31 -30.74 -12.19
N GLU A 684 41.27 -31.57 -12.16
CA GLU A 684 41.36 -33.02 -11.90
C GLU A 684 41.60 -33.87 -13.15
#